data_AF-A0A7H8GK04-F1
#
_entry.id   AF-A0A7H8GK04-F1
#
_cell.length_a   1.000
_cell.length_b   1.000
_cell.length_c   1.000
_cell.angle_alpha   90.00
_cell.angle_beta   90.00
_cell.angle_gamma   90.00
#
_symmetry.space_group_name_H-M   'P 1'
#
loop_
_entity.id
_entity.type
_entity.pdbx_description
1 polymer ?
#
loop_
_entity_poly.entity_id
_entity_poly.type
_entity_poly.pdbx_seq_one_letter_code
_entity_poly.pdbx_strand_id
1 'polypeptide(L)'
;MSKNTPQLNFDSFKKVFIPLFQDQIMSGKNIDLALKYKLPNNMLLKGDPCDFAHALPPTYKKESGVFKLICADEDWIVTLKLFHLIRSLEEKKKSRDIATGFYFLIDSLPSFKKPWEITNSDFLRASNKNNLSLGVKFRTGAGLANIGKTYKKYNLSPENIKYTENPHTRPPRSTKTLLPDLEACKMLAESFRLPQNGFETIVSSAFALLNYAPSRSSEIVTLNLDCITSLDGFGLCFPMPAKNGKSVVKRPPCAEFEEVIGEAVQKLIKFGQSARDAAAWYKENKVIYIPKGLEHLRDRKTYNVQEALALIGYERSDGVYSQKLYANRNSSLPAAVLPPGLGRLFQSDSSNYYRHNEKILLKDAAFISATNLYKWVINKLSPTFPFVDGVSNVEFKDCLFVYPYSSKTPNFKIYWQCHYAPCFFSTNKLQSWFGRLFFRGRKREDLSLGTHAMRHLLNTLAQSKHIDQRLIAMWSGRSSVEQNDDYDHRTPLEKIDLIDENAIGAGFEFGGFLDDLYEQEHKQTGVSTEQFFKIKIGSLHVTELGLCRHNYNSGPCPNVFQCIDCSEHCFRRGDDKSLLAAHRMVEKLQPIIAATQIAVDKGEPGAEKFLNSHTNKISRYKKQIEICSDTSVPANALCALVPDTPTDNIVSKAIISRTLNAEQVKKQAYKHGRILIRSIDNNILEAFESLMDSWTVHNGLPTWENVCSSFKAKYKTLIRHQAIINNDAMQRAYEGLGNRMLSTDLIKRDSSSRWYWNNKYIASQLLENWNFKLHGCPTLPKVAKQIKANFSYAKITLAALQKNSEIRSKLLEKRKYFHDIGLIFISMHGDLVCERKSVLPDGNNQNIYECFSQFAREWGIEDGLPTVESVLAKFAKKTGFTFNKTYIFSNNTLLKSFNHIREKSAKTGLIKFSGANKPLWNIDQLILSCCASEDWFQIDCDTSKIYKNILTRHPSIKISYSAVLRALKALQNRNCK
;
A
#
# COMPACT_ATOMS: atom_id res chain seq x y z
N MET A 1 -19.95 32.17 -35.21
CA MET A 1 -20.03 30.73 -35.55
C MET A 1 -21.50 30.35 -35.69
N SER A 2 -21.91 29.89 -36.87
CA SER A 2 -23.32 29.58 -37.22
C SER A 2 -23.68 28.14 -36.90
N LYS A 3 -24.83 27.89 -36.25
CA LYS A 3 -25.26 26.54 -35.86
C LYS A 3 -25.44 25.59 -37.05
N ASN A 4 -25.75 26.12 -38.23
CA ASN A 4 -26.05 25.31 -39.43
C ASN A 4 -24.79 24.81 -40.14
N THR A 5 -23.60 25.22 -39.71
CA THR A 5 -22.33 24.86 -40.37
C THR A 5 -21.26 24.49 -39.34
N PRO A 6 -21.45 23.42 -38.55
CA PRO A 6 -20.53 23.06 -37.46
C PRO A 6 -19.13 22.70 -37.97
N GLN A 7 -19.01 22.16 -39.18
CA GLN A 7 -17.72 21.94 -39.85
C GLN A 7 -16.99 23.26 -40.15
N LEU A 8 -17.65 24.26 -40.74
CA LEU A 8 -17.06 25.58 -41.00
C LEU A 8 -16.72 26.32 -39.70
N ASN A 9 -17.51 26.11 -38.63
CA ASN A 9 -17.15 26.62 -37.30
C ASN A 9 -15.87 25.95 -36.80
N PHE A 10 -15.76 24.63 -36.94
CA PHE A 10 -14.57 23.87 -36.54
C PHE A 10 -13.33 24.27 -37.37
N ASP A 11 -13.49 24.52 -38.67
CA ASP A 11 -12.42 25.02 -39.54
C ASP A 11 -12.03 26.46 -39.23
N SER A 12 -13.01 27.32 -38.93
CA SER A 12 -12.75 28.69 -38.43
C SER A 12 -12.04 28.64 -37.08
N PHE A 13 -12.45 27.71 -36.22
CA PHE A 13 -11.83 27.45 -34.94
C PHE A 13 -10.36 27.05 -35.12
N LYS A 14 -10.09 26.07 -35.99
CA LYS A 14 -8.74 25.66 -36.39
C LYS A 14 -7.94 26.85 -36.94
N LYS A 15 -8.50 27.63 -37.86
CA LYS A 15 -7.82 28.81 -38.46
C LYS A 15 -7.50 29.90 -37.45
N VAL A 16 -8.28 30.08 -36.40
CA VAL A 16 -8.01 31.09 -35.35
C VAL A 16 -7.01 30.55 -34.32
N PHE A 17 -7.17 29.29 -33.89
CA PHE A 17 -6.36 28.74 -32.81
C PHE A 17 -5.04 28.12 -33.28
N ILE A 18 -4.99 27.43 -34.43
CA ILE A 18 -3.76 26.82 -34.94
C ILE A 18 -2.65 27.86 -35.09
N PRO A 19 -2.86 29.06 -35.67
CA PRO A 19 -1.82 30.10 -35.72
C PRO A 19 -1.31 30.56 -34.35
N LEU A 20 -2.18 30.67 -33.34
CA LEU A 20 -1.78 30.95 -31.94
C LEU A 20 -0.85 29.87 -31.35
N PHE A 21 -0.85 28.68 -31.93
CA PHE A 21 0.05 27.56 -31.61
C PHE A 21 1.16 27.35 -32.65
N GLN A 22 1.03 27.91 -33.86
CA GLN A 22 1.92 27.68 -35.00
C GLN A 22 3.29 28.35 -34.78
N ASP A 23 3.33 29.53 -34.18
CA ASP A 23 4.57 30.18 -33.73
C ASP A 23 5.34 29.34 -32.69
N GLN A 24 4.69 28.43 -31.96
CA GLN A 24 5.32 27.57 -30.95
C GLN A 24 5.75 26.21 -31.50
N ILE A 25 5.08 25.74 -32.56
CA ILE A 25 5.49 24.54 -33.30
C ILE A 25 6.69 24.86 -34.19
N MET A 26 6.73 26.08 -34.76
CA MET A 26 7.73 26.47 -35.77
C MET A 26 8.87 27.33 -35.23
N SER A 27 8.73 28.02 -34.09
CA SER A 27 9.82 28.83 -33.52
C SER A 27 10.18 28.36 -32.11
N GLY A 28 11.36 27.73 -31.99
CA GLY A 28 11.97 27.35 -30.72
C GLY A 28 12.45 28.54 -29.87
N LYS A 29 11.62 29.56 -29.65
CA LYS A 29 11.93 30.70 -28.77
C LYS A 29 10.77 30.98 -27.79
N ASN A 30 10.79 30.24 -26.69
CA ASN A 30 10.43 30.63 -25.32
C ASN A 30 9.28 31.65 -25.13
N ILE A 31 8.05 31.22 -25.39
CA ILE A 31 6.98 31.38 -24.40
C ILE A 31 6.43 29.98 -24.15
N ASP A 32 6.87 29.35 -23.06
CA ASP A 32 6.42 28.01 -22.69
C ASP A 32 4.94 28.10 -22.26
N LEU A 33 4.03 27.71 -23.14
CA LEU A 33 2.59 27.69 -22.86
C LEU A 33 2.23 26.79 -21.68
N ALA A 34 3.08 25.81 -21.35
CA ALA A 34 2.95 25.04 -20.12
C ALA A 34 3.00 25.93 -18.88
N LEU A 35 3.87 26.94 -18.89
CA LEU A 35 4.01 27.97 -17.86
C LEU A 35 2.81 28.94 -17.87
N LYS A 36 2.46 29.50 -19.03
CA LYS A 36 1.39 30.51 -19.13
C LYS A 36 -0.01 29.95 -18.81
N TYR A 37 -0.28 28.70 -19.22
CA TYR A 37 -1.61 28.10 -19.13
C TYR A 37 -1.68 26.81 -18.29
N LYS A 38 -0.63 26.45 -17.55
CA LYS A 38 -0.61 25.29 -16.63
C LYS A 38 -0.88 23.95 -17.33
N LEU A 39 -0.34 23.75 -18.54
CA LEU A 39 -0.44 22.50 -19.30
C LEU A 39 0.80 21.61 -19.03
N PRO A 40 0.66 20.29 -18.81
CA PRO A 40 1.82 19.38 -18.74
C PRO A 40 2.66 19.37 -20.02
N ASN A 41 4.00 19.49 -19.95
CA ASN A 41 4.91 19.49 -21.12
C ASN A 41 4.73 18.26 -22.04
N ASN A 42 4.39 17.11 -21.48
CA ASN A 42 4.14 15.88 -22.22
C ASN A 42 2.96 16.02 -23.21
N MET A 43 2.03 16.95 -22.95
CA MET A 43 0.88 17.25 -23.81
C MET A 43 1.26 18.10 -25.03
N LEU A 44 2.38 18.84 -24.97
CA LEU A 44 2.89 19.65 -26.07
C LEU A 44 3.82 18.84 -26.98
N LEU A 45 4.52 17.84 -26.43
CA LEU A 45 5.57 17.09 -27.11
C LEU A 45 5.12 15.81 -27.83
N LYS A 46 3.94 15.26 -27.51
CA LYS A 46 3.49 13.97 -28.07
C LYS A 46 2.05 14.05 -28.54
N GLY A 47 1.85 13.80 -29.83
CA GLY A 47 0.55 13.84 -30.52
C GLY A 47 -0.30 12.59 -30.35
N ASP A 48 -0.05 11.72 -29.35
CA ASP A 48 -0.81 10.48 -29.18
C ASP A 48 -1.91 10.65 -28.11
N PRO A 49 -3.21 10.66 -28.48
CA PRO A 49 -4.33 10.59 -27.52
C PRO A 49 -4.27 9.38 -26.55
N CYS A 50 -3.45 8.35 -26.80
CA CYS A 50 -3.17 7.25 -25.86
C CYS A 50 -2.24 7.64 -24.70
N ASP A 51 -1.47 8.73 -24.80
CA ASP A 51 -0.60 9.23 -23.73
C ASP A 51 -1.43 9.79 -22.56
N PHE A 52 -2.72 10.08 -22.76
CA PHE A 52 -3.67 10.60 -21.76
C PHE A 52 -4.16 9.54 -20.75
N ALA A 53 -3.69 8.30 -20.89
CA ALA A 53 -4.02 7.17 -20.05
C ALA A 53 -3.63 7.28 -18.57
N HIS A 54 -2.82 8.27 -18.19
CA HIS A 54 -2.49 8.53 -16.79
C HIS A 54 -3.72 8.96 -15.95
N ALA A 55 -4.81 9.38 -16.58
CA ALA A 55 -6.06 9.73 -15.91
C ALA A 55 -6.91 8.50 -15.52
N LEU A 56 -6.77 7.37 -16.23
CA LEU A 56 -7.59 6.17 -16.10
C LEU A 56 -6.86 5.09 -15.27
N PRO A 57 -7.57 4.22 -14.52
CA PRO A 57 -6.97 3.07 -13.87
C PRO A 57 -6.25 2.14 -14.88
N PRO A 58 -5.13 1.50 -14.51
CA PRO A 58 -4.39 0.58 -15.39
C PRO A 58 -5.22 -0.62 -15.92
N THR A 59 -6.39 -0.84 -15.32
CA THR A 59 -7.30 -1.96 -15.59
C THR A 59 -8.23 -1.73 -16.80
N TYR A 60 -8.31 -0.52 -17.35
CA TYR A 60 -9.13 -0.26 -18.54
C TYR A 60 -8.38 -0.64 -19.83
N LYS A 61 -8.99 -1.53 -20.64
CA LYS A 61 -8.47 -1.91 -21.96
C LYS A 61 -8.64 -0.74 -22.93
N LYS A 62 -7.55 -0.34 -23.60
CA LYS A 62 -7.49 0.86 -24.46
C LYS A 62 -7.77 0.59 -25.94
N GLU A 63 -8.67 -0.33 -26.28
CA GLU A 63 -8.67 -0.91 -27.63
C GLU A 63 -10.06 -1.22 -28.21
N SER A 64 -10.99 -0.27 -28.17
CA SER A 64 -12.12 -0.34 -29.13
C SER A 64 -11.64 0.09 -30.53
N GLY A 65 -12.17 -0.53 -31.58
CA GLY A 65 -11.76 -0.22 -32.97
C GLY A 65 -11.97 1.26 -33.32
N VAL A 66 -13.09 1.84 -32.87
CA VAL A 66 -13.42 3.26 -33.02
C VAL A 66 -12.41 4.17 -32.31
N PHE A 67 -11.94 3.78 -31.12
CA PHE A 67 -10.94 4.53 -30.37
C PHE A 67 -9.61 4.63 -31.12
N LYS A 68 -9.14 3.53 -31.74
CA LYS A 68 -7.90 3.53 -32.54
C LYS A 68 -8.01 4.46 -33.75
N LEU A 69 -9.15 4.45 -34.44
CA LEU A 69 -9.41 5.32 -35.60
C LEU A 69 -9.43 6.80 -35.19
N ILE A 70 -10.09 7.13 -34.08
CA ILE A 70 -10.13 8.50 -33.55
C ILE A 70 -8.76 8.97 -33.07
N CYS A 71 -7.95 8.06 -32.52
CA CYS A 71 -6.60 8.39 -32.10
C CYS A 71 -5.64 8.70 -33.26
N ALA A 72 -5.95 8.22 -34.47
CA ALA A 72 -5.19 8.48 -35.68
C ALA A 72 -5.73 9.67 -36.49
N ASP A 73 -6.85 10.28 -36.08
CA ASP A 73 -7.50 11.37 -36.81
C ASP A 73 -7.02 12.76 -36.35
N GLU A 74 -6.52 13.56 -37.28
CA GLU A 74 -5.92 14.87 -36.98
C GLU A 74 -6.92 15.86 -36.36
N ASP A 75 -8.17 15.87 -36.82
CA ASP A 75 -9.20 16.78 -36.29
C ASP A 75 -9.53 16.44 -34.84
N TRP A 76 -9.57 15.17 -34.47
CA TRP A 76 -9.76 14.74 -33.08
C TRP A 76 -8.56 15.05 -32.18
N ILE A 77 -7.34 14.91 -32.69
CA ILE A 77 -6.13 15.30 -31.95
C ILE A 77 -6.17 16.81 -31.65
N VAL A 78 -6.55 17.64 -32.62
CA VAL A 78 -6.70 19.09 -32.45
C VAL A 78 -7.85 19.42 -31.49
N THR A 79 -8.99 18.75 -31.63
CA THR A 79 -10.16 18.89 -30.74
C THR A 79 -9.82 18.64 -29.27
N LEU A 80 -9.06 17.58 -29.00
CA LEU A 80 -8.65 17.25 -27.64
C LEU A 80 -7.75 18.32 -27.03
N LYS A 81 -6.70 18.71 -27.77
CA LYS A 81 -5.78 19.78 -27.35
C LYS A 81 -6.54 21.06 -27.03
N LEU A 82 -7.55 21.33 -27.84
CA LEU A 82 -8.40 22.49 -27.67
C LEU A 82 -9.25 22.48 -26.40
N PHE A 83 -9.98 21.40 -26.11
CA PHE A 83 -10.81 21.33 -24.90
C PHE A 83 -10.00 21.51 -23.63
N HIS A 84 -8.74 21.04 -23.62
CA HIS A 84 -7.83 21.27 -22.51
C HIS A 84 -7.35 22.71 -22.40
N LEU A 85 -7.09 23.40 -23.53
CA LEU A 85 -6.70 24.80 -23.55
C LEU A 85 -7.83 25.72 -23.09
N ILE A 86 -9.02 25.60 -23.67
CA ILE A 86 -10.20 26.42 -23.32
C ILE A 86 -10.49 26.28 -21.81
N ARG A 87 -10.41 25.05 -21.28
CA ARG A 87 -10.52 24.78 -19.84
C ARG A 87 -9.45 25.47 -19.00
N SER A 88 -8.20 25.50 -19.46
CA SER A 88 -7.10 26.20 -18.78
C SER A 88 -7.30 27.71 -18.75
N LEU A 89 -7.87 28.26 -19.81
CA LEU A 89 -8.17 29.69 -19.96
C LEU A 89 -9.40 30.12 -19.16
N GLU A 90 -10.47 29.32 -19.16
CA GLU A 90 -11.80 29.76 -18.71
C GLU A 90 -12.22 29.29 -17.29
N GLU A 91 -11.93 28.05 -16.86
CA GLU A 91 -12.61 27.46 -15.68
C GLU A 91 -11.72 26.93 -14.54
N LYS A 92 -10.37 26.95 -14.65
CA LYS A 92 -9.42 26.53 -13.57
C LYS A 92 -9.69 25.14 -12.90
N LYS A 93 -10.42 24.21 -13.54
CA LYS A 93 -10.72 22.85 -13.00
C LYS A 93 -9.53 21.87 -13.15
N LYS A 94 -9.66 20.57 -12.85
CA LYS A 94 -8.56 19.57 -12.95
C LYS A 94 -8.48 18.96 -14.36
N SER A 95 -7.29 18.88 -14.95
CA SER A 95 -7.06 18.33 -16.32
C SER A 95 -7.60 16.89 -16.47
N ARG A 96 -7.55 16.13 -15.38
CA ARG A 96 -7.96 14.73 -15.31
C ARG A 96 -9.44 14.49 -15.64
N ASP A 97 -10.33 15.42 -15.29
CA ASP A 97 -11.77 15.22 -15.49
C ASP A 97 -12.14 15.35 -16.98
N ILE A 98 -11.57 16.33 -17.69
CA ILE A 98 -11.75 16.48 -19.15
C ILE A 98 -11.20 15.28 -19.90
N ALA A 99 -9.99 14.81 -19.56
CA ALA A 99 -9.41 13.61 -20.17
C ALA A 99 -10.29 12.37 -19.93
N THR A 100 -10.87 12.23 -18.73
CA THR A 100 -11.79 11.13 -18.40
C THR A 100 -13.09 11.23 -19.20
N GLY A 101 -13.69 12.42 -19.26
CA GLY A 101 -14.92 12.67 -20.04
C GLY A 101 -14.72 12.44 -21.53
N PHE A 102 -13.61 12.93 -22.10
CA PHE A 102 -13.24 12.73 -23.49
C PHE A 102 -13.03 11.26 -23.84
N TYR A 103 -12.28 10.53 -23.01
CA TYR A 103 -12.08 9.10 -23.19
C TYR A 103 -13.41 8.34 -23.28
N PHE A 104 -14.31 8.56 -22.32
CA PHE A 104 -15.60 7.87 -22.31
C PHE A 104 -16.57 8.36 -23.37
N LEU A 105 -16.45 9.62 -23.82
CA LEU A 105 -17.17 10.12 -24.99
C LEU A 105 -16.81 9.26 -26.21
N ILE A 106 -15.52 9.14 -26.52
CA ILE A 106 -15.02 8.39 -27.67
C ILE A 106 -15.28 6.89 -27.54
N ASP A 107 -14.96 6.31 -26.39
CA ASP A 107 -15.11 4.87 -26.14
C ASP A 107 -16.58 4.42 -26.04
N SER A 108 -17.52 5.35 -26.12
CA SER A 108 -18.95 5.07 -26.24
C SER A 108 -19.50 5.35 -27.65
N LEU A 109 -18.70 5.83 -28.59
CA LEU A 109 -19.18 6.07 -29.94
C LEU A 109 -19.52 4.75 -30.64
N PRO A 110 -20.66 4.67 -31.36
CA PRO A 110 -21.12 3.44 -31.99
C PRO A 110 -20.33 3.17 -33.29
N SER A 111 -19.83 4.22 -33.91
CA SER A 111 -19.02 4.23 -35.14
C SER A 111 -18.06 5.42 -35.08
N PHE A 112 -17.08 5.43 -35.99
CA PHE A 112 -16.24 6.62 -36.18
C PHE A 112 -17.11 7.82 -36.60
N LYS A 113 -16.88 8.96 -35.95
CA LYS A 113 -17.52 10.25 -36.22
C LYS A 113 -16.45 11.33 -36.18
N LYS A 114 -16.57 12.39 -36.97
CA LYS A 114 -15.75 13.60 -36.85
C LYS A 114 -16.18 14.43 -35.62
N PRO A 115 -15.31 15.33 -35.11
CA PRO A 115 -15.63 16.16 -33.95
C PRO A 115 -16.94 16.94 -34.09
N TRP A 116 -17.21 17.46 -35.30
CA TRP A 116 -18.41 18.23 -35.57
C TRP A 116 -19.69 17.41 -35.77
N GLU A 117 -19.63 16.08 -35.66
CA GLU A 117 -20.78 15.17 -35.84
C GLU A 117 -21.33 14.63 -34.51
N ILE A 118 -20.75 15.05 -33.37
CA ILE A 118 -21.17 14.63 -32.03
C ILE A 118 -22.57 15.15 -31.72
N THR A 119 -23.43 14.31 -31.14
CA THR A 119 -24.82 14.68 -30.77
C THR A 119 -25.09 14.53 -29.27
N ASN A 120 -26.26 14.99 -28.79
CA ASN A 120 -26.68 14.79 -27.39
C ASN A 120 -26.71 13.31 -26.99
N SER A 121 -27.06 12.43 -27.94
CA SER A 121 -27.11 10.99 -27.72
C SER A 121 -25.74 10.40 -27.34
N ASP A 122 -24.65 10.95 -27.89
CA ASP A 122 -23.28 10.48 -27.62
C ASP A 122 -22.84 10.86 -26.20
N PHE A 123 -23.17 12.08 -25.74
CA PHE A 123 -22.95 12.50 -24.35
C PHE A 123 -23.73 11.64 -23.36
N LEU A 124 -25.00 11.33 -23.67
CA LEU A 124 -25.84 10.51 -22.80
C LEU A 124 -25.31 9.08 -22.70
N ARG A 125 -24.88 8.49 -23.83
CA ARG A 125 -24.29 7.15 -23.87
C ARG A 125 -22.99 7.07 -23.07
N ALA A 126 -22.13 8.10 -23.19
CA ALA A 126 -20.91 8.21 -22.40
C ALA A 126 -21.18 8.34 -20.89
N SER A 127 -22.16 9.16 -20.52
CA SER A 127 -22.56 9.42 -19.13
C SER A 127 -23.20 8.20 -18.46
N ASN A 128 -23.95 7.40 -19.23
CA ASN A 128 -24.71 6.24 -18.75
C ASN A 128 -23.95 4.92 -18.87
N LYS A 129 -22.63 4.96 -19.11
CA LYS A 129 -21.83 3.74 -19.22
C LYS A 129 -21.91 2.93 -17.92
N ASN A 130 -22.38 1.69 -18.05
CA ASN A 130 -22.47 0.72 -16.96
C ASN A 130 -21.07 0.24 -16.56
N ASN A 131 -20.92 -0.29 -15.35
CA ASN A 131 -19.63 -0.82 -14.82
C ASN A 131 -18.56 0.23 -14.47
N LEU A 132 -18.94 1.48 -14.19
CA LEU A 132 -18.04 2.50 -13.64
C LEU A 132 -18.21 2.61 -12.12
N SER A 133 -17.11 2.74 -11.38
CA SER A 133 -17.19 3.11 -9.95
C SER A 133 -17.78 4.51 -9.78
N LEU A 134 -18.47 4.77 -8.66
CA LEU A 134 -19.13 6.05 -8.40
C LEU A 134 -18.19 7.26 -8.60
N GLY A 135 -16.92 7.13 -8.19
CA GLY A 135 -15.92 8.19 -8.37
C GLY A 135 -15.45 8.38 -9.80
N VAL A 136 -15.42 7.31 -10.61
CA VAL A 136 -15.15 7.43 -12.05
C VAL A 136 -16.36 8.03 -12.74
N LYS A 137 -17.57 7.56 -12.44
CA LYS A 137 -18.84 8.07 -13.00
C LYS A 137 -19.03 9.57 -12.76
N PHE A 138 -18.76 10.04 -11.54
CA PHE A 138 -18.76 11.46 -11.21
C PHE A 138 -17.75 12.27 -12.04
N ARG A 139 -16.51 11.77 -12.21
CA ARG A 139 -15.49 12.46 -13.01
C ARG A 139 -15.82 12.46 -14.50
N THR A 140 -16.38 11.37 -15.01
CA THR A 140 -16.85 11.26 -16.39
C THR A 140 -17.90 12.34 -16.67
N GLY A 141 -18.93 12.46 -15.83
CA GLY A 141 -19.93 13.50 -16.01
C GLY A 141 -19.38 14.92 -15.83
N ALA A 142 -18.47 15.14 -14.88
CA ALA A 142 -17.81 16.44 -14.74
C ALA A 142 -16.99 16.82 -15.98
N GLY A 143 -16.31 15.85 -16.61
CA GLY A 143 -15.60 16.04 -17.87
C GLY A 143 -16.53 16.35 -19.04
N LEU A 144 -17.55 15.51 -19.22
CA LEU A 144 -18.56 15.65 -20.27
C LEU A 144 -19.30 17.00 -20.19
N ALA A 145 -19.61 17.49 -18.98
CA ALA A 145 -20.25 18.79 -18.79
C ALA A 145 -19.40 19.95 -19.34
N ASN A 146 -18.09 19.93 -19.09
CA ASN A 146 -17.18 20.97 -19.61
C ASN A 146 -17.02 20.88 -21.13
N ILE A 147 -16.95 19.65 -21.67
CA ILE A 147 -16.91 19.44 -23.12
C ILE A 147 -18.20 19.95 -23.74
N GLY A 148 -19.37 19.60 -23.20
CA GLY A 148 -20.67 20.02 -23.71
C GLY A 148 -20.89 21.54 -23.66
N LYS A 149 -20.42 22.22 -22.60
CA LYS A 149 -20.37 23.69 -22.55
C LYS A 149 -19.57 24.29 -23.71
N THR A 150 -18.43 23.67 -24.04
CA THR A 150 -17.58 24.12 -25.15
C THR A 150 -18.28 23.93 -26.49
N TYR A 151 -18.85 22.74 -26.73
CA TYR A 151 -19.64 22.46 -27.94
C TYR A 151 -20.81 23.45 -28.10
N LYS A 152 -21.52 23.76 -27.02
CA LYS A 152 -22.62 24.73 -27.00
C LYS A 152 -22.14 26.15 -27.27
N LYS A 153 -21.06 26.60 -26.63
CA LYS A 153 -20.52 27.96 -26.76
C LYS A 153 -20.05 28.27 -28.19
N TYR A 154 -19.42 27.31 -28.85
CA TYR A 154 -18.80 27.49 -30.17
C TYR A 154 -19.60 26.85 -31.32
N ASN A 155 -20.81 26.35 -31.06
CA ASN A 155 -21.66 25.69 -32.07
C ASN A 155 -20.92 24.60 -32.86
N LEU A 156 -20.22 23.71 -32.16
CA LEU A 156 -19.36 22.66 -32.75
C LEU A 156 -20.11 21.36 -33.05
N SER A 157 -21.44 21.36 -32.99
CA SER A 157 -22.28 20.18 -33.22
C SER A 157 -23.49 20.58 -34.08
N PRO A 158 -24.07 19.64 -34.87
CA PRO A 158 -25.36 19.86 -35.54
C PRO A 158 -26.50 20.11 -34.54
N GLU A 159 -26.33 19.66 -33.30
CA GLU A 159 -27.31 19.83 -32.22
C GLU A 159 -26.85 20.84 -31.18
N ASN A 160 -27.81 21.44 -30.48
CA ASN A 160 -27.50 22.21 -29.28
C ASN A 160 -27.23 21.22 -28.13
N ILE A 161 -25.97 21.04 -27.77
CA ILE A 161 -25.57 20.11 -26.70
C ILE A 161 -26.11 20.61 -25.35
N LYS A 162 -27.00 19.82 -24.75
CA LYS A 162 -27.67 20.10 -23.46
C LYS A 162 -26.87 19.62 -22.25
N TYR A 163 -25.87 18.76 -22.45
CA TYR A 163 -25.04 18.22 -21.37
C TYR A 163 -24.04 19.27 -20.87
N THR A 164 -24.51 20.24 -20.08
CA THR A 164 -23.69 21.34 -19.54
C THR A 164 -23.41 21.23 -18.04
N GLU A 165 -24.07 20.28 -17.37
CA GLU A 165 -23.95 20.03 -15.94
C GLU A 165 -23.72 18.54 -15.67
N ASN A 166 -23.13 18.23 -14.50
CA ASN A 166 -22.84 16.87 -14.11
C ASN A 166 -24.06 16.27 -13.38
N PRO A 167 -24.76 15.27 -13.96
CA PRO A 167 -25.94 14.67 -13.34
C PRO A 167 -25.59 13.68 -12.22
N HIS A 168 -24.31 13.31 -12.07
CA HIS A 168 -23.90 12.30 -11.10
C HIS A 168 -23.59 12.94 -9.75
N THR A 169 -24.07 12.33 -8.67
CA THR A 169 -23.75 12.74 -7.31
C THR A 169 -22.29 12.43 -6.97
N ARG A 170 -21.66 13.33 -6.22
CA ARG A 170 -20.29 13.11 -5.75
C ARG A 170 -20.31 11.96 -4.74
N PRO A 171 -19.51 10.89 -4.93
CA PRO A 171 -19.45 9.84 -3.91
C PRO A 171 -18.93 10.43 -2.59
N PRO A 172 -19.38 9.89 -1.45
CA PRO A 172 -18.82 10.26 -0.15
C PRO A 172 -17.30 10.05 -0.19
N ARG A 173 -16.54 11.04 0.29
CA ARG A 173 -15.08 10.89 0.44
C ARG A 173 -14.85 9.69 1.36
N SER A 174 -13.82 8.89 1.10
CA SER A 174 -13.44 7.76 1.98
C SER A 174 -13.44 8.22 3.43
N THR A 175 -13.82 7.35 4.37
CA THR A 175 -13.72 7.47 5.84
C THR A 175 -12.27 7.60 6.33
N LYS A 176 -11.46 8.40 5.66
CA LYS A 176 -10.15 8.80 6.13
C LYS A 176 -10.37 9.86 7.19
N THR A 177 -9.83 9.60 8.37
CA THR A 177 -9.64 10.60 9.42
C THR A 177 -8.88 11.78 8.81
N LEU A 178 -9.52 12.95 8.78
CA LEU A 178 -8.95 14.19 8.21
C LEU A 178 -8.06 14.91 9.22
N LEU A 179 -8.33 14.69 10.52
CA LEU A 179 -7.46 15.10 11.60
C LEU A 179 -6.24 14.17 11.68
N PRO A 180 -5.07 14.71 12.05
CA PRO A 180 -3.84 13.94 12.17
C PRO A 180 -3.87 13.02 13.39
N ASP A 181 -3.20 11.87 13.27
CA ASP A 181 -2.91 11.02 14.42
C ASP A 181 -1.87 11.71 15.32
N LEU A 182 -2.13 11.78 16.63
CA LEU A 182 -1.26 12.48 17.58
C LEU A 182 0.11 11.80 17.71
N GLU A 183 0.17 10.47 17.65
CA GLU A 183 1.41 9.71 17.70
C GLU A 183 2.25 9.99 16.44
N ALA A 184 1.60 10.08 15.28
CA ALA A 184 2.26 10.47 14.04
C ALA A 184 2.88 11.88 14.13
N CYS A 185 2.18 12.82 14.80
CA CYS A 185 2.69 14.18 15.03
C CYS A 185 3.90 14.18 15.98
N LYS A 186 3.82 13.44 17.08
CA LYS A 186 4.92 13.31 18.06
C LYS A 186 6.21 12.79 17.40
N MET A 187 6.11 11.72 16.61
CA MET A 187 7.27 11.15 15.91
C MET A 187 7.93 12.13 14.93
N LEU A 188 7.12 12.96 14.25
CA LEU A 188 7.63 14.01 13.35
C LEU A 188 8.27 15.16 14.13
N ALA A 189 7.72 15.53 15.29
CA ALA A 189 8.30 16.53 16.18
C ALA A 189 9.63 16.07 16.80
N GLU A 190 9.73 14.81 17.24
CA GLU A 190 10.99 14.21 17.71
C GLU A 190 12.06 14.20 16.61
N SER A 191 11.66 13.84 15.38
CA SER A 191 12.55 13.86 14.23
C SER A 191 12.91 15.27 13.78
N PHE A 192 12.06 16.27 14.06
CA PHE A 192 12.40 17.67 13.88
C PHE A 192 13.50 18.08 14.86
N ARG A 193 13.38 17.73 16.14
CA ARG A 193 14.37 18.04 17.17
C ARG A 193 15.73 17.41 16.87
N LEU A 194 15.77 16.12 16.50
CA LEU A 194 17.00 15.36 16.28
C LEU A 194 16.94 14.54 14.96
N PRO A 195 17.05 15.21 13.79
CA PRO A 195 16.97 14.53 12.50
C PRO A 195 18.19 13.66 12.27
N GLN A 196 17.98 12.39 11.89
CA GLN A 196 19.09 11.45 11.69
C GLN A 196 19.78 11.58 10.33
N ASN A 197 19.14 12.26 9.38
CA ASN A 197 19.63 12.42 8.02
C ASN A 197 18.86 13.56 7.30
N GLY A 198 19.29 13.90 6.09
CA GLY A 198 18.65 14.93 5.28
C GLY A 198 17.20 14.62 4.89
N PHE A 199 16.83 13.34 4.76
CA PHE A 199 15.43 12.96 4.52
C PHE A 199 14.55 13.32 5.73
N GLU A 200 14.99 13.02 6.95
CA GLU A 200 14.24 13.42 8.15
C GLU A 200 14.23 14.94 8.33
N THR A 201 15.34 15.62 8.01
CA THR A 201 15.44 17.09 8.08
C THR A 201 14.37 17.77 7.23
N ILE A 202 14.24 17.39 5.95
CA ILE A 202 13.28 18.04 5.05
C ILE A 202 11.81 17.69 5.38
N VAL A 203 11.54 16.44 5.80
CA VAL A 203 10.18 15.98 6.15
C VAL A 203 9.69 16.66 7.42
N SER A 204 10.51 16.63 8.47
CA SER A 204 10.16 17.18 9.76
C SER A 204 10.08 18.71 9.74
N SER A 205 10.94 19.38 8.97
CA SER A 205 10.85 20.84 8.76
C SER A 205 9.60 21.22 7.95
N ALA A 206 9.22 20.43 6.95
CA ALA A 206 7.93 20.62 6.25
C ALA A 206 6.74 20.45 7.20
N PHE A 207 6.83 19.52 8.15
CA PHE A 207 5.81 19.32 9.18
C PHE A 207 5.71 20.53 10.11
N ALA A 208 6.85 21.04 10.61
CA ALA A 208 6.89 22.26 11.43
C ALA A 208 6.26 23.47 10.70
N LEU A 209 6.62 23.70 9.44
CA LEU A 209 6.05 24.78 8.62
C LEU A 209 4.56 24.60 8.32
N LEU A 210 4.08 23.37 8.17
CA LEU A 210 2.64 23.09 8.00
C LEU A 210 1.85 23.22 9.30
N ASN A 211 2.50 23.02 10.45
CA ASN A 211 1.91 23.16 11.78
C ASN A 211 1.88 24.63 12.26
N TYR A 212 2.62 25.52 11.60
CA TYR A 212 2.66 26.95 11.90
C TYR A 212 1.40 27.72 11.52
N ALA A 213 0.96 27.57 10.27
CA ALA A 213 -0.20 28.26 9.76
C ALA A 213 -0.91 27.39 8.74
N PRO A 214 -2.26 27.45 8.65
CA PRO A 214 -3.05 26.69 7.71
C PRO A 214 -2.63 27.03 6.28
N SER A 215 -1.76 26.20 5.72
CA SER A 215 -1.12 26.42 4.42
C SER A 215 -1.37 25.23 3.52
N ARG A 216 -1.40 25.48 2.21
CA ARG A 216 -1.37 24.37 1.25
C ARG A 216 0.05 23.85 1.17
N SER A 217 0.17 22.54 1.01
CA SER A 217 1.46 21.91 0.76
C SER A 217 2.19 22.47 -0.46
N SER A 218 1.46 22.96 -1.47
CA SER A 218 2.05 23.66 -2.62
C SER A 218 2.63 25.04 -2.26
N GLU A 219 2.05 25.74 -1.29
CA GLU A 219 2.54 27.05 -0.82
C GLU A 219 3.81 26.89 0.01
N ILE A 220 3.85 25.89 0.90
CA ILE A 220 5.03 25.63 1.74
C ILE A 220 6.24 25.21 0.91
N VAL A 221 6.07 24.27 -0.03
CA VAL A 221 7.22 23.76 -0.82
C VAL A 221 7.77 24.79 -1.80
N THR A 222 7.13 25.95 -1.99
CA THR A 222 7.57 27.01 -2.88
C THR A 222 8.00 28.27 -2.12
N LEU A 223 8.29 28.16 -0.83
CA LEU A 223 8.84 29.26 -0.04
C LEU A 223 10.23 29.68 -0.54
N ASN A 224 10.48 30.99 -0.53
CA ASN A 224 11.78 31.60 -0.85
C ASN A 224 12.73 31.53 0.36
N LEU A 225 14.03 31.75 0.16
CA LEU A 225 15.03 31.79 1.25
C LEU A 225 14.77 32.94 2.22
N ASP A 226 14.34 34.09 1.70
CA ASP A 226 13.96 35.30 2.44
C ASP A 226 12.49 35.27 2.91
N CYS A 227 11.91 34.07 3.06
CA CYS A 227 10.50 33.95 3.42
C CYS A 227 10.16 34.49 4.82
N ILE A 228 11.11 34.71 5.71
CA ILE A 228 10.86 35.32 7.01
C ILE A 228 10.92 36.84 6.88
N THR A 229 9.86 37.53 7.30
CA THR A 229 9.83 38.99 7.48
C THR A 229 9.68 39.35 8.94
N SER A 230 10.31 40.45 9.34
CA SER A 230 10.12 41.10 10.64
C SER A 230 9.41 42.46 10.51
N LEU A 231 9.06 42.85 9.28
CA LEU A 231 8.34 44.10 9.03
C LEU A 231 6.93 43.98 9.63
N ASP A 232 6.63 44.84 10.61
CA ASP A 232 5.45 44.78 11.46
C ASP A 232 5.29 43.47 12.27
N GLY A 233 6.40 42.86 12.69
CA GLY A 233 6.45 41.62 13.49
C GLY A 233 6.76 40.35 12.67
N PHE A 234 7.08 39.25 13.35
CA PHE A 234 7.49 37.99 12.69
C PHE A 234 6.40 37.40 11.79
N GLY A 235 6.78 36.91 10.62
CA GLY A 235 5.86 36.20 9.73
C GLY A 235 6.54 35.53 8.54
N LEU A 236 5.81 34.59 7.90
CA LEU A 236 6.21 33.95 6.66
C LEU A 236 5.53 34.62 5.46
N CYS A 237 6.34 35.17 4.56
CA CYS A 237 5.96 35.72 3.27
C CYS A 237 5.78 34.60 2.24
N PHE A 238 4.56 34.51 1.69
CA PHE A 238 4.27 33.61 0.58
C PHE A 238 4.25 34.40 -0.73
N PRO A 239 5.25 34.23 -1.62
CA PRO A 239 5.41 35.09 -2.79
C PRO A 239 4.22 35.00 -3.75
N MET A 240 3.63 33.82 -3.96
CA MET A 240 2.37 33.66 -4.72
C MET A 240 1.52 32.48 -4.24
N PRO A 241 0.44 32.72 -3.47
CA PRO A 241 -0.49 31.67 -3.07
C PRO A 241 -1.22 31.02 -4.27
N ALA A 242 -1.46 29.72 -4.17
CA ALA A 242 -2.16 28.99 -5.22
C ALA A 242 -3.57 29.57 -5.49
N LYS A 243 -4.01 29.53 -6.76
CA LYS A 243 -5.30 30.08 -7.25
C LYS A 243 -5.42 31.61 -7.33
N ASN A 244 -4.32 32.34 -7.56
CA ASN A 244 -4.30 33.81 -7.68
C ASN A 244 -4.64 34.55 -6.37
N GLY A 245 -4.27 33.98 -5.22
CA GLY A 245 -4.35 34.72 -3.96
C GLY A 245 -3.34 35.87 -3.97
N LYS A 246 -3.66 36.97 -3.28
CA LYS A 246 -2.68 38.05 -3.02
C LYS A 246 -1.56 37.51 -2.14
N SER A 247 -0.33 38.03 -2.26
CA SER A 247 0.74 37.69 -1.31
C SER A 247 0.28 38.08 0.10
N VAL A 248 0.44 37.16 1.05
CA VAL A 248 0.02 37.35 2.45
C VAL A 248 1.17 36.91 3.35
N VAL A 249 1.44 37.73 4.36
CA VAL A 249 2.31 37.36 5.49
C VAL A 249 1.48 36.57 6.49
N LYS A 250 1.83 35.29 6.70
CA LYS A 250 1.20 34.49 7.75
C LYS A 250 2.00 34.62 9.03
N ARG A 251 1.35 35.02 10.11
CA ARG A 251 1.95 35.29 11.42
C ARG A 251 1.82 34.10 12.38
N PRO A 252 2.75 33.97 13.35
CA PRO A 252 2.70 32.93 14.38
C PRO A 252 1.52 33.21 15.32
N PRO A 253 0.93 32.16 15.93
CA PRO A 253 -0.05 32.33 17.00
C PRO A 253 0.60 32.78 18.33
N CYS A 254 1.87 32.46 18.57
CA CYS A 254 2.63 32.86 19.76
C CYS A 254 4.15 32.84 19.50
N ALA A 255 4.93 33.48 20.37
CA ALA A 255 6.37 33.69 20.19
C ALA A 255 7.18 32.38 20.10
N GLU A 256 6.74 31.32 20.77
CA GLU A 256 7.41 30.01 20.75
C GLU A 256 7.42 29.39 19.34
N PHE A 257 6.43 29.72 18.50
CA PHE A 257 6.44 29.28 17.11
C PHE A 257 7.46 30.02 16.25
N GLU A 258 7.92 31.21 16.65
CA GLU A 258 8.93 31.97 15.92
C GLU A 258 10.27 31.21 15.93
N GLU A 259 10.66 30.68 17.09
CA GLU A 259 11.88 29.89 17.25
C GLU A 259 11.85 28.61 16.41
N VAL A 260 10.73 27.86 16.48
CA VAL A 260 10.55 26.62 15.73
C VAL A 260 10.63 26.86 14.22
N ILE A 261 10.08 27.96 13.75
CA ILE A 261 10.07 28.30 12.32
C ILE A 261 11.41 28.85 11.87
N GLY A 262 12.04 29.70 12.67
CA GLY A 262 13.42 30.10 12.46
C GLY A 262 14.33 28.88 12.32
N GLU A 263 14.22 27.91 13.23
CA GLU A 263 14.99 26.66 13.19
C GLU A 263 14.66 25.82 11.94
N ALA A 264 13.39 25.69 11.57
CA ALA A 264 12.98 24.94 10.39
C ALA A 264 13.52 25.54 9.09
N VAL A 265 13.44 26.87 8.95
CA VAL A 265 13.98 27.60 7.79
C VAL A 265 15.50 27.46 7.78
N GLN A 266 16.19 27.66 8.89
CA GLN A 266 17.65 27.51 8.97
C GLN A 266 18.13 26.09 8.65
N LYS A 267 17.43 25.06 9.13
CA LYS A 267 17.71 23.65 8.77
C LYS A 267 17.60 23.42 7.27
N LEU A 268 16.56 23.94 6.63
CA LEU A 268 16.33 23.81 5.18
C LEU A 268 17.33 24.64 4.35
N ILE A 269 17.66 25.86 4.79
CA ILE A 269 18.74 26.68 4.20
C ILE A 269 20.04 25.87 4.25
N LYS A 270 20.48 25.45 5.44
CA LYS A 270 21.74 24.71 5.61
C LYS A 270 21.76 23.41 4.80
N PHE A 271 20.66 22.64 4.84
CA PHE A 271 20.58 21.35 4.12
C PHE A 271 20.58 21.51 2.60
N GLY A 272 19.95 22.55 2.07
CA GLY A 272 19.81 22.78 0.63
C GLY A 272 20.93 23.60 -0.01
N GLN A 273 21.85 24.19 0.76
CA GLN A 273 22.80 25.20 0.27
C GLN A 273 23.60 24.73 -0.95
N SER A 274 24.29 23.59 -0.84
CA SER A 274 25.11 23.07 -1.94
C SER A 274 24.32 22.78 -3.22
N ALA A 275 23.06 22.37 -3.06
CA ALA A 275 22.16 22.11 -4.18
C ALA A 275 21.70 23.41 -4.85
N ARG A 276 21.48 24.47 -4.08
CA ARG A 276 21.12 25.79 -4.62
C ARG A 276 22.30 26.46 -5.30
N ASP A 277 23.50 26.36 -4.75
CA ASP A 277 24.73 26.86 -5.37
C ASP A 277 24.97 26.17 -6.72
N ALA A 278 24.84 24.83 -6.76
CA ALA A 278 24.95 24.08 -8.00
C ALA A 278 23.82 24.44 -8.98
N ALA A 279 22.59 24.70 -8.50
CA ALA A 279 21.49 25.14 -9.35
C ALA A 279 21.73 26.53 -9.96
N ALA A 280 22.30 27.48 -9.20
CA ALA A 280 22.70 28.79 -9.70
C ALA A 280 23.75 28.64 -10.81
N TRP A 281 24.72 27.74 -10.65
CA TRP A 281 25.69 27.42 -11.70
C TRP A 281 25.03 26.86 -12.97
N TYR A 282 24.16 25.86 -12.83
CA TYR A 282 23.49 25.21 -13.98
C TYR A 282 22.51 26.14 -14.72
N LYS A 283 22.08 27.24 -14.11
CA LYS A 283 21.27 28.27 -14.76
C LYS A 283 22.06 28.96 -15.87
N GLU A 284 23.33 29.22 -15.62
CA GLU A 284 24.21 30.00 -16.50
C GLU A 284 25.11 29.12 -17.36
N ASN A 285 25.38 27.88 -16.90
CA ASN A 285 26.39 27.01 -17.48
C ASN A 285 25.82 25.67 -17.94
N LYS A 286 26.23 25.22 -19.14
CA LYS A 286 25.87 23.91 -19.70
C LYS A 286 26.90 22.80 -19.42
N VAL A 287 27.67 22.96 -18.35
CA VAL A 287 28.74 22.04 -17.94
C VAL A 287 28.56 21.64 -16.48
N ILE A 288 29.20 20.53 -16.07
CA ILE A 288 29.12 20.02 -14.69
C ILE A 288 29.61 21.09 -13.69
N TYR A 289 28.94 21.23 -12.55
CA TYR A 289 29.41 22.08 -11.46
C TYR A 289 30.70 21.49 -10.88
N ILE A 290 31.73 22.33 -10.69
CA ILE A 290 33.01 21.93 -10.12
C ILE A 290 33.12 22.51 -8.70
N PRO A 291 33.10 21.66 -7.66
CA PRO A 291 33.24 22.10 -6.28
C PRO A 291 34.61 22.73 -5.97
N LYS A 292 34.65 23.58 -4.94
CA LYS A 292 35.90 24.16 -4.43
C LYS A 292 36.89 23.06 -4.03
N GLY A 293 38.13 23.13 -4.50
CA GLY A 293 39.18 22.12 -4.29
C GLY A 293 39.28 21.05 -5.40
N LEU A 294 38.38 21.06 -6.39
CA LEU A 294 38.42 20.17 -7.56
C LEU A 294 38.63 20.93 -8.87
N GLU A 295 39.15 22.16 -8.81
CA GLU A 295 39.33 23.05 -9.97
C GLU A 295 40.28 22.47 -11.02
N HIS A 296 41.23 21.61 -10.62
CA HIS A 296 42.12 20.87 -11.51
C HIS A 296 41.40 19.87 -12.44
N LEU A 297 40.13 19.56 -12.17
CA LEU A 297 39.28 18.72 -13.02
C LEU A 297 38.54 19.53 -14.10
N ARG A 298 38.74 20.85 -14.16
CA ARG A 298 38.13 21.73 -15.16
C ARG A 298 38.56 21.33 -16.57
N ASP A 299 37.64 21.47 -17.52
CA ASP A 299 37.81 21.20 -18.96
C ASP A 299 38.17 19.76 -19.34
N ARG A 300 38.15 18.82 -18.38
CA ARG A 300 38.31 17.40 -18.69
C ARG A 300 37.13 16.85 -19.48
N LYS A 301 37.43 16.04 -20.49
CA LYS A 301 36.41 15.37 -21.33
C LYS A 301 35.80 14.14 -20.65
N THR A 302 36.55 13.47 -19.79
CA THR A 302 36.16 12.24 -19.08
C THR A 302 36.62 12.29 -17.63
N TYR A 303 35.88 11.57 -16.77
CA TYR A 303 36.15 11.45 -15.34
C TYR A 303 36.14 9.98 -14.95
N ASN A 304 37.04 9.56 -14.07
CA ASN A 304 36.95 8.24 -13.46
C ASN A 304 35.80 8.20 -12.41
N VAL A 305 35.51 7.01 -11.87
CA VAL A 305 34.42 6.82 -10.89
C VAL A 305 34.57 7.72 -9.66
N GLN A 306 35.77 7.87 -9.10
CA GLN A 306 35.99 8.66 -7.89
C GLN A 306 35.81 10.16 -8.17
N GLU A 307 36.39 10.65 -9.27
CA GLU A 307 36.26 12.04 -9.73
C GLU A 307 34.79 12.38 -9.99
N ALA A 308 34.06 11.51 -10.70
CA ALA A 308 32.64 11.72 -10.97
C ALA A 308 31.80 11.75 -9.69
N LEU A 309 32.09 10.88 -8.71
CA LEU A 309 31.44 10.89 -7.40
C LEU A 309 31.78 12.14 -6.58
N ALA A 310 33.02 12.62 -6.67
CA ALA A 310 33.46 13.85 -6.00
C ALA A 310 32.77 15.09 -6.61
N LEU A 311 32.67 15.17 -7.94
CA LEU A 311 32.01 16.26 -8.66
C LEU A 311 30.52 16.38 -8.35
N ILE A 312 29.80 15.26 -8.17
CA ILE A 312 28.39 15.30 -7.75
C ILE A 312 28.21 15.41 -6.23
N GLY A 313 29.31 15.38 -5.47
CA GLY A 313 29.31 15.48 -4.01
C GLY A 313 28.65 14.27 -3.36
N TYR A 314 28.97 13.06 -3.83
CA TYR A 314 28.41 11.83 -3.31
C TYR A 314 28.95 11.52 -1.90
N GLU A 315 28.04 11.41 -0.94
CA GLU A 315 28.31 11.04 0.44
C GLU A 315 27.36 9.92 0.87
N ARG A 316 27.87 9.02 1.72
CA ARG A 316 27.14 7.84 2.19
C ARG A 316 27.35 7.66 3.69
N SER A 317 26.24 7.45 4.41
CA SER A 317 26.22 7.14 5.84
C SER A 317 25.56 5.79 6.07
N ASP A 318 26.28 4.87 6.70
CA ASP A 318 25.84 3.51 7.02
C ASP A 318 25.49 3.31 8.51
N GLY A 319 25.37 4.41 9.26
CA GLY A 319 25.04 4.39 10.70
C GLY A 319 26.23 4.12 11.62
N VAL A 320 27.44 3.89 11.07
CA VAL A 320 28.67 3.72 11.84
C VAL A 320 29.76 4.71 11.38
N TYR A 321 29.81 5.06 10.08
CA TYR A 321 30.73 6.05 9.53
C TYR A 321 30.05 6.96 8.49
N SER A 322 30.28 8.28 8.56
CA SER A 322 30.00 9.21 7.45
C SER A 322 31.29 9.40 6.65
N GLN A 323 31.52 8.56 5.64
CA GLN A 323 32.74 8.66 4.82
C GLN A 323 32.43 9.12 3.40
N LYS A 324 33.25 10.07 2.93
CA LYS A 324 33.40 10.42 1.52
C LYS A 324 33.99 9.22 0.78
N LEU A 325 33.15 8.44 0.09
CA LEU A 325 33.54 7.18 -0.54
C LEU A 325 34.51 7.34 -1.73
N TYR A 326 34.80 8.56 -2.17
CA TYR A 326 35.81 8.83 -3.19
C TYR A 326 37.25 8.85 -2.65
N ALA A 327 37.46 8.89 -1.33
CA ALA A 327 38.81 9.08 -0.75
C ALA A 327 39.57 7.76 -0.44
N ASN A 328 38.90 6.62 -0.27
CA ASN A 328 39.50 5.45 0.42
C ASN A 328 39.33 4.07 -0.27
N ARG A 329 39.12 3.99 -1.59
CA ARG A 329 39.07 2.67 -2.27
C ARG A 329 39.85 2.61 -3.57
N ASN A 330 40.89 1.80 -3.58
CA ASN A 330 41.53 1.33 -4.80
C ASN A 330 40.59 0.39 -5.55
N SER A 331 40.36 0.68 -6.83
CA SER A 331 39.73 -0.19 -7.84
C SER A 331 38.36 -0.77 -7.46
N SER A 332 37.31 -0.18 -8.03
CA SER A 332 35.95 -0.71 -8.21
C SER A 332 34.90 -0.63 -7.08
N LEU A 333 33.97 0.32 -7.22
CA LEU A 333 32.74 0.37 -6.43
C LEU A 333 31.64 -0.49 -7.09
N PRO A 334 30.99 -1.44 -6.38
CA PRO A 334 29.87 -2.19 -6.94
C PRO A 334 28.73 -1.26 -7.39
N ALA A 335 28.09 -1.53 -8.53
CA ALA A 335 26.95 -0.75 -9.03
C ALA A 335 25.80 -0.59 -8.02
N ALA A 336 25.68 -1.50 -7.04
CA ALA A 336 24.73 -1.43 -5.93
C ALA A 336 25.00 -0.30 -4.92
N VAL A 337 26.17 0.34 -4.99
CA VAL A 337 26.59 1.44 -4.11
C VAL A 337 26.36 2.81 -4.75
N LEU A 338 26.21 2.88 -6.08
CA LEU A 338 26.05 4.15 -6.80
C LEU A 338 24.61 4.70 -6.77
N PRO A 339 24.42 6.03 -6.93
CA PRO A 339 23.11 6.62 -7.15
C PRO A 339 22.35 5.96 -8.32
N PRO A 340 21.01 5.79 -8.22
CA PRO A 340 20.22 5.13 -9.26
C PRO A 340 20.42 5.73 -10.65
N GLY A 341 20.75 4.85 -11.60
CA GLY A 341 20.95 5.19 -13.01
C GLY A 341 22.34 5.69 -13.37
N LEU A 342 23.15 6.16 -12.41
CA LEU A 342 24.49 6.70 -12.69
C LEU A 342 25.45 5.61 -13.19
N GLY A 343 25.43 4.44 -12.55
CA GLY A 343 26.29 3.30 -12.93
C GLY A 343 26.13 2.82 -14.37
N ARG A 344 25.01 3.14 -15.04
CA ARG A 344 24.75 2.77 -16.45
C ARG A 344 25.43 3.69 -17.47
N LEU A 345 26.00 4.81 -17.01
CA LEU A 345 26.61 5.82 -17.87
C LEU A 345 28.14 5.72 -17.93
N PHE A 346 28.74 4.87 -17.10
CA PHE A 346 30.17 4.58 -17.14
C PHE A 346 30.50 3.63 -18.30
N GLN A 347 31.64 3.88 -18.93
CA GLN A 347 32.24 3.15 -20.03
C GLN A 347 33.57 2.53 -19.56
N SER A 348 34.04 1.46 -20.19
CA SER A 348 35.35 0.85 -19.92
C SER A 348 36.07 0.53 -21.23
N ASP A 349 37.39 0.65 -21.23
CA ASP A 349 38.24 0.34 -22.40
C ASP A 349 38.34 -1.16 -22.68
N SER A 350 38.12 -2.02 -21.67
CA SER A 350 37.91 -3.45 -21.85
C SER A 350 36.42 -3.71 -22.12
N SER A 351 36.11 -4.21 -23.32
CA SER A 351 34.75 -4.56 -23.72
C SER A 351 34.20 -5.69 -22.84
N ASN A 352 33.18 -5.43 -22.02
CA ASN A 352 31.95 -6.23 -21.94
C ASN A 352 30.87 -5.65 -20.99
N TYR A 353 29.64 -5.65 -21.52
CA TYR A 353 28.39 -5.07 -21.03
C TYR A 353 27.52 -6.12 -20.32
N TYR A 354 26.56 -5.71 -19.48
CA TYR A 354 25.46 -6.60 -19.07
C TYR A 354 24.14 -6.31 -19.73
N ARG A 355 23.74 -7.27 -20.57
CA ARG A 355 22.37 -7.47 -21.04
C ARG A 355 21.95 -8.85 -20.50
N HIS A 356 20.77 -8.95 -19.89
CA HIS A 356 20.13 -10.23 -19.52
C HIS A 356 20.82 -11.08 -18.42
N ASN A 357 20.78 -10.61 -17.17
CA ASN A 357 20.87 -11.44 -15.94
C ASN A 357 22.21 -12.06 -15.49
N GLU A 358 23.38 -11.56 -15.91
CA GLU A 358 24.66 -11.86 -15.24
C GLU A 358 25.30 -10.61 -14.58
N LYS A 359 26.31 -10.78 -13.71
CA LYS A 359 26.90 -9.74 -12.82
C LYS A 359 28.44 -9.75 -12.84
N ILE A 360 29.08 -8.65 -13.27
CA ILE A 360 30.54 -8.40 -13.48
C ILE A 360 30.76 -7.18 -12.58
N LEU A 361 31.76 -7.30 -11.72
CA LEU A 361 32.35 -6.18 -11.02
C LEU A 361 32.99 -5.26 -12.06
N LEU A 362 32.67 -3.96 -12.02
CA LEU A 362 33.53 -2.90 -12.60
C LEU A 362 34.97 -3.28 -12.20
N LYS A 363 35.89 -3.64 -13.07
CA LYS A 363 37.22 -4.13 -12.64
C LYS A 363 38.39 -3.37 -13.26
N ASP A 364 38.17 -2.65 -14.36
CA ASP A 364 39.18 -1.83 -15.04
C ASP A 364 38.68 -0.40 -15.26
N ALA A 365 39.57 0.53 -15.64
CA ALA A 365 39.44 1.99 -15.72
C ALA A 365 38.10 2.53 -16.26
N ALA A 366 37.05 2.48 -15.44
CA ALA A 366 35.73 2.93 -15.83
C ALA A 366 35.66 4.46 -15.79
N PHE A 367 35.27 5.06 -16.91
CA PHE A 367 35.15 6.51 -17.05
C PHE A 367 33.75 6.93 -17.50
N ILE A 368 33.38 8.17 -17.20
CA ILE A 368 32.15 8.81 -17.69
C ILE A 368 32.52 10.10 -18.40
N SER A 369 31.90 10.38 -19.55
CA SER A 369 32.10 11.67 -20.21
C SER A 369 31.49 12.80 -19.40
N ALA A 370 32.12 13.99 -19.44
CA ALA A 370 31.60 15.18 -18.78
C ALA A 370 30.16 15.49 -19.20
N THR A 371 29.84 15.30 -20.49
CA THR A 371 28.50 15.44 -21.04
C THR A 371 27.50 14.46 -20.44
N ASN A 372 27.86 13.18 -20.25
CA ASN A 372 26.96 12.20 -19.67
C ASN A 372 26.72 12.45 -18.17
N LEU A 373 27.75 12.86 -17.44
CA LEU A 373 27.63 13.23 -16.03
C LEU A 373 26.74 14.47 -15.87
N TYR A 374 26.96 15.51 -16.68
CA TYR A 374 26.11 16.70 -16.74
C TYR A 374 24.65 16.33 -17.06
N LYS A 375 24.41 15.56 -18.12
CA LYS A 375 23.06 15.09 -18.48
C LYS A 375 22.39 14.34 -17.33
N TRP A 376 23.12 13.52 -16.60
CA TRP A 376 22.57 12.79 -15.45
C TRP A 376 22.11 13.72 -14.33
N VAL A 377 22.86 14.79 -14.05
CA VAL A 377 22.50 15.81 -13.05
C VAL A 377 21.31 16.65 -13.52
N ILE A 378 21.33 17.15 -14.75
CA ILE A 378 20.23 17.98 -15.30
C ILE A 378 18.91 17.21 -15.36
N ASN A 379 18.95 15.88 -15.58
CA ASN A 379 17.77 15.03 -15.51
C ASN A 379 17.12 14.95 -14.10
N LYS A 380 17.74 15.52 -13.06
CA LYS A 380 17.16 15.67 -11.71
C LYS A 380 16.43 17.00 -11.51
N LEU A 381 16.73 17.98 -12.34
CA LEU A 381 16.07 19.28 -12.33
C LEU A 381 14.64 19.17 -12.88
N SER A 382 13.83 20.18 -12.58
CA SER A 382 12.47 20.28 -13.11
C SER A 382 12.53 20.61 -14.60
N PRO A 383 11.59 20.13 -15.43
CA PRO A 383 11.44 20.61 -16.80
C PRO A 383 11.22 22.13 -16.91
N THR A 384 10.82 22.77 -15.81
CA THR A 384 10.59 24.23 -15.71
C THR A 384 11.81 25.01 -15.21
N PHE A 385 12.97 24.35 -15.09
CA PHE A 385 14.24 24.98 -14.70
C PHE A 385 14.53 26.21 -15.60
N PRO A 386 14.90 27.39 -15.03
CA PRO A 386 15.43 27.60 -13.68
C PRO A 386 14.38 27.69 -12.56
N PHE A 387 13.09 27.62 -12.88
CA PHE A 387 12.00 27.67 -11.91
C PHE A 387 11.66 26.29 -11.34
N VAL A 388 11.24 26.23 -10.07
CA VAL A 388 10.87 24.96 -9.41
C VAL A 388 9.54 24.39 -9.92
N ASP A 389 8.63 25.27 -10.30
CA ASP A 389 7.38 24.95 -10.99
C ASP A 389 6.99 26.08 -11.95
N GLY A 390 5.94 25.86 -12.75
CA GLY A 390 5.41 26.86 -13.68
C GLY A 390 4.36 27.80 -13.11
N VAL A 391 4.24 27.94 -11.78
CA VAL A 391 3.16 28.72 -11.14
C VAL A 391 3.67 29.73 -10.13
N SER A 392 4.63 29.35 -9.29
CA SER A 392 5.17 30.14 -8.19
C SER A 392 6.18 31.20 -8.65
N ASN A 393 6.77 31.03 -9.84
CA ASN A 393 7.89 31.82 -10.34
C ASN A 393 9.13 31.83 -9.42
N VAL A 394 9.26 30.85 -8.52
CA VAL A 394 10.41 30.73 -7.62
C VAL A 394 11.52 29.94 -8.32
N GLU A 395 12.73 30.51 -8.35
CA GLU A 395 13.89 29.84 -8.93
C GLU A 395 14.45 28.74 -8.02
N PHE A 396 15.13 27.75 -8.60
CA PHE A 396 15.80 26.69 -7.83
C PHE A 396 16.83 27.26 -6.83
N LYS A 397 17.55 28.32 -7.20
CA LYS A 397 18.57 28.95 -6.34
C LYS A 397 17.97 29.67 -5.12
N ASP A 398 16.70 30.06 -5.22
CA ASP A 398 16.00 30.87 -4.22
C ASP A 398 14.96 30.03 -3.45
N CYS A 399 14.68 28.79 -3.87
CA CYS A 399 13.68 27.96 -3.22
C CYS A 399 14.22 27.23 -1.98
N LEU A 400 13.55 27.40 -0.84
CA LEU A 400 13.88 26.77 0.44
C LEU A 400 13.85 25.23 0.38
N PHE A 401 12.98 24.67 -0.47
CA PHE A 401 12.75 23.24 -0.62
C PHE A 401 13.54 22.59 -1.77
N VAL A 402 14.60 23.25 -2.23
CA VAL A 402 15.64 22.62 -3.05
C VAL A 402 16.67 21.94 -2.16
N TYR A 403 16.97 20.68 -2.46
CA TYR A 403 17.80 19.82 -1.64
C TYR A 403 18.71 18.90 -2.47
N PRO A 404 19.81 18.37 -1.88
CA PRO A 404 20.68 17.39 -2.53
C PRO A 404 19.93 16.13 -2.94
N TYR A 405 20.20 15.58 -4.13
CA TYR A 405 19.62 14.31 -4.54
C TYR A 405 20.03 13.18 -3.59
N SER A 406 19.06 12.61 -2.88
CA SER A 406 19.31 11.65 -1.79
C SER A 406 18.46 10.37 -1.89
N SER A 407 18.80 9.40 -1.04
CA SER A 407 18.03 8.15 -0.92
C SER A 407 16.60 8.41 -0.39
N LYS A 408 15.64 7.58 -0.83
CA LYS A 408 14.19 7.75 -0.55
C LYS A 408 13.71 7.09 0.75
N THR A 409 14.49 6.19 1.34
CA THR A 409 14.13 5.42 2.56
C THR A 409 15.39 5.04 3.34
N PRO A 410 15.78 5.79 4.39
CA PRO A 410 17.04 5.59 5.11
C PRO A 410 17.06 4.42 6.11
N ASN A 411 15.92 4.01 6.69
CA ASN A 411 15.99 3.16 7.90
C ASN A 411 16.19 1.66 7.67
N PHE A 412 16.18 1.18 6.42
CA PHE A 412 16.50 -0.22 6.10
C PHE A 412 17.66 -0.37 5.10
N LYS A 413 18.21 0.75 4.60
CA LYS A 413 19.25 0.79 3.58
C LYS A 413 20.15 1.98 3.84
N ILE A 414 21.43 1.80 3.57
CA ILE A 414 22.45 2.85 3.63
C ILE A 414 21.94 4.20 3.04
N TYR A 415 22.01 5.27 3.85
CA TYR A 415 21.66 6.63 3.43
C TYR A 415 22.77 7.21 2.55
N TRP A 416 22.39 7.91 1.48
CA TRP A 416 23.33 8.58 0.60
C TRP A 416 22.74 9.87 0.04
N GLN A 417 23.61 10.80 -0.32
CA GLN A 417 23.28 12.11 -0.86
C GLN A 417 24.29 12.54 -1.92
N CYS A 418 23.86 13.36 -2.88
CA CYS A 418 24.68 13.98 -3.91
C CYS A 418 24.54 15.51 -3.77
N HIS A 419 25.47 16.14 -3.06
CA HIS A 419 25.42 17.55 -2.66
C HIS A 419 25.23 18.53 -3.82
N TYR A 420 25.77 18.21 -5.00
CA TYR A 420 25.77 19.09 -6.18
C TYR A 420 24.84 18.61 -7.30
N ALA A 421 23.90 17.73 -6.97
CA ALA A 421 22.82 17.30 -7.86
C ALA A 421 21.48 17.82 -7.32
N PRO A 422 20.99 18.99 -7.79
CA PRO A 422 19.85 19.66 -7.18
C PRO A 422 18.53 18.92 -7.43
N CYS A 423 17.66 18.92 -6.44
CA CYS A 423 16.33 18.35 -6.53
C CYS A 423 15.29 19.26 -5.88
N PHE A 424 14.15 19.43 -6.54
CA PHE A 424 13.00 20.10 -5.94
C PHE A 424 12.14 19.13 -5.10
N PHE A 425 11.76 19.54 -3.90
CA PHE A 425 10.87 18.78 -3.03
C PHE A 425 9.40 19.09 -3.29
N SER A 426 8.85 18.48 -4.35
CA SER A 426 7.47 18.75 -4.77
C SER A 426 6.41 18.26 -3.78
N THR A 427 5.19 18.79 -3.92
CA THR A 427 4.01 18.38 -3.14
C THR A 427 3.72 16.88 -3.23
N ASN A 428 3.98 16.25 -4.38
CA ASN A 428 3.81 14.80 -4.56
C ASN A 428 4.83 14.00 -3.74
N LYS A 429 6.07 14.48 -3.64
CA LYS A 429 7.09 13.87 -2.77
C LYS A 429 6.67 14.02 -1.30
N LEU A 430 6.30 15.22 -0.89
CA LEU A 430 5.79 15.48 0.47
C LEU A 430 4.62 14.56 0.82
N GLN A 431 3.63 14.40 -0.08
CA GLN A 431 2.50 13.50 0.13
C GLN A 431 2.93 12.03 0.25
N SER A 432 3.85 11.57 -0.60
CA SER A 432 4.37 10.22 -0.51
C SER A 432 5.17 9.99 0.78
N TRP A 433 5.88 11.02 1.24
CA TRP A 433 6.80 10.93 2.38
C TRP A 433 6.03 10.96 3.70
N PHE A 434 5.08 11.90 3.86
CA PHE A 434 4.12 11.93 4.98
C PHE A 434 3.17 10.73 4.98
N GLY A 435 2.72 10.30 3.80
CA GLY A 435 1.66 9.31 3.70
C GLY A 435 2.06 7.94 4.22
N ARG A 436 3.26 7.44 3.90
CA ARG A 436 3.72 6.11 4.37
C ARG A 436 5.23 6.00 4.52
N LEU A 437 6.04 6.68 3.70
CA LEU A 437 7.48 6.37 3.63
C LEU A 437 8.24 6.75 4.91
N PHE A 438 7.91 7.89 5.53
CA PHE A 438 8.51 8.29 6.80
C PHE A 438 8.22 7.27 7.91
N PHE A 439 6.94 6.96 8.13
CA PHE A 439 6.52 6.04 9.19
C PHE A 439 6.94 4.59 8.95
N ARG A 440 6.95 4.12 7.69
CA ARG A 440 7.57 2.85 7.31
C ARG A 440 9.04 2.80 7.69
N GLY A 441 9.78 3.89 7.45
CA GLY A 441 11.16 4.01 7.91
C GLY A 441 11.27 3.78 9.41
N ARG A 442 10.35 4.32 10.19
CA ARG A 442 10.31 4.14 11.65
C ARG A 442 9.58 2.86 12.12
N LYS A 443 9.36 1.88 11.23
CA LYS A 443 8.65 0.61 11.52
C LYS A 443 7.21 0.75 12.04
N ARG A 444 6.55 1.88 11.75
CA ARG A 444 5.16 2.19 12.11
C ARG A 444 4.27 2.25 10.87
N GLU A 445 4.02 1.12 10.24
CA GLU A 445 3.18 1.07 9.01
C GLU A 445 1.69 1.35 9.28
N ASP A 446 1.30 1.31 10.55
CA ASP A 446 -0.01 1.70 11.08
C ASP A 446 -0.26 3.21 11.01
N LEU A 447 0.81 4.02 10.98
CA LEU A 447 0.72 5.48 10.96
C LEU A 447 0.80 6.07 9.55
N SER A 448 0.09 7.17 9.37
CA SER A 448 0.17 8.02 8.17
C SER A 448 -0.21 9.45 8.49
N LEU A 449 0.38 10.40 7.76
CA LEU A 449 -0.02 11.80 7.85
C LEU A 449 -0.47 12.32 6.48
N GLY A 450 -1.65 12.96 6.44
CA GLY A 450 -2.10 13.68 5.27
C GLY A 450 -1.43 15.06 5.18
N THR A 451 -1.06 15.51 3.98
CA THR A 451 -0.49 16.86 3.77
C THR A 451 -1.47 17.99 4.07
N HIS A 452 -2.77 17.69 4.14
CA HIS A 452 -3.81 18.62 4.56
C HIS A 452 -4.20 18.48 6.04
N ALA A 453 -3.66 17.49 6.76
CA ALA A 453 -4.11 17.17 8.11
C ALA A 453 -3.83 18.31 9.10
N MET A 454 -2.65 18.94 9.03
CA MET A 454 -2.35 20.12 9.87
C MET A 454 -3.30 21.29 9.56
N ARG A 455 -3.62 21.52 8.29
CA ARG A 455 -4.58 22.56 7.92
C ARG A 455 -5.98 22.28 8.48
N HIS A 456 -6.41 21.03 8.49
CA HIS A 456 -7.67 20.63 9.13
C HIS A 456 -7.59 20.84 10.65
N LEU A 457 -6.52 20.38 11.30
CA LEU A 457 -6.32 20.54 12.74
C LEU A 457 -6.33 22.02 13.17
N LEU A 458 -5.48 22.85 12.57
CA LEU A 458 -5.34 24.27 12.90
C LEU A 458 -6.65 25.04 12.68
N ASN A 459 -7.37 24.73 11.60
CA ASN A 459 -8.66 25.35 11.34
C ASN A 459 -9.72 24.91 12.37
N THR A 460 -9.80 23.62 12.70
CA THR A 460 -10.70 23.12 13.75
C THR A 460 -10.38 23.76 15.10
N LEU A 461 -9.10 23.90 15.47
CA LEU A 461 -8.67 24.55 16.71
C LEU A 461 -9.01 26.05 16.75
N ALA A 462 -8.80 26.77 15.64
CA ALA A 462 -9.18 28.18 15.57
C ALA A 462 -10.71 28.36 15.72
N GLN A 463 -11.48 27.46 15.11
CA GLN A 463 -12.94 27.48 15.23
C GLN A 463 -13.44 27.06 16.61
N SER A 464 -12.73 26.17 17.32
CA SER A 464 -13.06 25.84 18.71
C SER A 464 -12.66 26.91 19.71
N LYS A 465 -11.88 27.92 19.28
CA LYS A 465 -11.50 29.11 20.05
C LYS A 465 -12.25 30.38 19.63
N HIS A 466 -13.38 30.23 18.95
CA HIS A 466 -14.29 31.33 18.57
C HIS A 466 -13.64 32.43 17.73
N ILE A 467 -12.56 32.11 17.01
CA ILE A 467 -11.93 33.07 16.09
C ILE A 467 -12.91 33.37 14.95
N ASP A 468 -13.07 34.66 14.61
CA ASP A 468 -13.98 35.11 13.55
C ASP A 468 -13.72 34.37 12.22
N GLN A 469 -14.79 34.00 11.52
CA GLN A 469 -14.71 33.19 10.31
C GLN A 469 -13.99 33.91 9.15
N ARG A 470 -14.08 35.25 9.08
CA ARG A 470 -13.34 36.04 8.08
C ARG A 470 -11.86 36.06 8.44
N LEU A 471 -11.53 36.18 9.72
CA LEU A 471 -10.15 36.12 10.20
C LEU A 471 -9.52 34.74 9.93
N ILE A 472 -10.26 33.65 10.16
CA ILE A 472 -9.85 32.28 9.82
C ILE A 472 -9.65 32.12 8.31
N ALA A 473 -10.56 32.67 7.49
CA ALA A 473 -10.44 32.62 6.04
C ALA A 473 -9.19 33.37 5.55
N MET A 474 -8.93 34.56 6.11
CA MET A 474 -7.76 35.37 5.83
C MET A 474 -6.46 34.66 6.26
N TRP A 475 -6.37 34.19 7.50
CA TRP A 475 -5.23 33.43 8.04
C TRP A 475 -4.93 32.16 7.21
N SER A 476 -5.99 31.52 6.72
CA SER A 476 -5.91 30.32 5.87
C SER A 476 -5.65 30.61 4.39
N GLY A 477 -5.56 31.88 3.97
CA GLY A 477 -5.39 32.29 2.57
C GLY A 477 -6.53 31.82 1.67
N ARG A 478 -7.77 31.93 2.14
CA ARG A 478 -9.00 31.59 1.39
C ARG A 478 -9.57 32.83 0.73
N SER A 479 -10.17 32.64 -0.45
CA SER A 479 -10.84 33.70 -1.19
C SER A 479 -12.28 33.97 -0.72
N SER A 480 -12.88 33.03 0.02
CA SER A 480 -14.22 33.19 0.59
C SER A 480 -14.37 32.34 1.85
N VAL A 481 -15.34 32.73 2.69
CA VAL A 481 -15.55 32.18 4.05
C VAL A 481 -16.16 30.78 4.01
N GLU A 482 -16.95 30.47 2.99
CA GLU A 482 -17.63 29.17 2.82
C GLU A 482 -16.62 28.02 2.67
N GLN A 483 -15.37 28.33 2.31
CA GLN A 483 -14.28 27.34 2.28
C GLN A 483 -13.82 26.91 3.68
N ASN A 484 -14.31 27.51 4.77
CA ASN A 484 -13.98 27.14 6.13
C ASN A 484 -14.70 25.85 6.56
N ASP A 485 -15.93 25.63 6.09
CA ASP A 485 -16.78 24.48 6.46
C ASP A 485 -16.14 23.14 6.07
N ASP A 486 -15.48 23.09 4.91
CA ASP A 486 -14.72 21.92 4.41
C ASP A 486 -13.60 21.47 5.37
N TYR A 487 -13.26 22.31 6.36
CA TYR A 487 -12.16 22.11 7.31
C TYR A 487 -12.61 22.21 8.78
N ASP A 488 -13.89 22.37 9.07
CA ASP A 488 -14.43 22.37 10.43
C ASP A 488 -14.80 20.94 10.83
N HIS A 489 -13.97 20.35 11.69
CA HIS A 489 -14.19 18.99 12.21
C HIS A 489 -14.65 18.99 13.66
N ARG A 490 -15.15 20.11 14.18
CA ARG A 490 -15.80 20.12 15.49
C ARG A 490 -16.96 19.15 15.47
N THR A 491 -17.09 18.39 16.54
CA THR A 491 -18.25 17.50 16.73
C THR A 491 -19.53 18.33 16.76
N PRO A 492 -20.69 17.74 16.41
CA PRO A 492 -21.96 18.43 16.60
C PRO A 492 -22.14 18.96 18.03
N LEU A 493 -21.69 18.20 19.04
CA LEU A 493 -21.66 18.63 20.44
C LEU A 493 -20.83 19.90 20.66
N GLU A 494 -19.59 19.95 20.19
CA GLU A 494 -18.73 21.15 20.29
C GLU A 494 -19.30 22.36 19.53
N LYS A 495 -20.09 22.14 18.46
CA LYS A 495 -20.81 23.20 17.74
C LYS A 495 -22.07 23.66 18.48
N ILE A 496 -22.70 22.77 19.25
CA ILE A 496 -23.85 23.05 20.09
C ILE A 496 -23.41 23.80 21.35
N ASP A 497 -22.33 23.37 22.01
CA ASP A 497 -21.72 24.07 23.16
C ASP A 497 -21.35 25.53 22.82
N LEU A 498 -20.97 25.79 21.56
CA LEU A 498 -20.67 27.12 21.02
C LEU A 498 -21.90 28.03 20.86
N ILE A 499 -23.07 27.43 20.61
CA ILE A 499 -24.35 28.13 20.55
C ILE A 499 -24.81 28.42 21.99
N ASP A 500 -24.53 27.51 22.93
CA ASP A 500 -24.86 27.64 24.35
C ASP A 500 -23.98 28.67 25.09
N GLU A 501 -22.69 28.82 24.77
CA GLU A 501 -21.82 29.84 25.41
C GLU A 501 -22.16 31.28 25.03
N ASN A 502 -22.69 31.50 23.82
CA ASN A 502 -23.20 32.82 23.39
C ASN A 502 -24.61 33.12 23.91
N ALA A 503 -25.28 32.15 24.56
CA ALA A 503 -26.61 32.31 25.15
C ALA A 503 -26.58 32.80 26.61
N ILE A 504 -25.39 32.98 27.20
CA ILE A 504 -25.23 33.49 28.56
C ILE A 504 -25.45 35.01 28.55
N GLY A 505 -26.71 35.41 28.72
CA GLY A 505 -27.10 36.82 28.77
C GLY A 505 -28.56 37.11 29.11
N ALA A 506 -29.34 36.15 29.61
CA ALA A 506 -30.71 36.42 30.07
C ALA A 506 -30.85 36.03 31.55
N GLY A 507 -30.86 37.04 32.42
CA GLY A 507 -31.01 36.89 33.87
C GLY A 507 -32.38 36.36 34.27
N PHE A 508 -32.52 35.03 34.32
CA PHE A 508 -33.70 34.36 34.88
C PHE A 508 -33.47 34.01 36.35
N GLU A 509 -34.46 34.29 37.20
CA GLU A 509 -34.54 33.82 38.59
C GLU A 509 -35.37 32.52 38.69
N PHE A 510 -35.10 31.71 39.72
CA PHE A 510 -35.81 30.45 39.98
C PHE A 510 -37.05 30.67 40.85
N GLY A 511 -38.02 29.75 40.75
CA GLY A 511 -39.18 29.74 41.64
C GLY A 511 -39.96 28.42 41.62
N GLY A 512 -40.59 28.07 42.74
CA GLY A 512 -41.33 26.81 42.91
C GLY A 512 -40.41 25.59 42.94
N PHE A 513 -40.82 24.47 42.33
CA PHE A 513 -40.10 23.19 42.38
C PHE A 513 -38.62 23.24 41.97
N LEU A 514 -38.24 24.12 41.02
CA LEU A 514 -36.85 24.24 40.60
C LEU A 514 -35.96 24.89 41.67
N ASP A 515 -36.54 25.76 42.50
CA ASP A 515 -35.87 26.38 43.64
C ASP A 515 -35.69 25.36 44.77
N ASP A 516 -36.75 24.61 45.08
CA ASP A 516 -36.70 23.50 46.05
C ASP A 516 -35.66 22.43 45.65
N LEU A 517 -35.64 22.04 44.37
CA LEU A 517 -34.68 21.07 43.84
C LEU A 517 -33.23 21.59 43.94
N TYR A 518 -33.02 22.89 43.73
CA TYR A 518 -31.70 23.49 43.87
C TYR A 518 -31.27 23.51 45.35
N GLU A 519 -32.12 24.05 46.22
CA GLU A 519 -31.84 24.22 47.65
C GLU A 519 -31.63 22.88 48.37
N GLN A 520 -32.44 21.87 48.05
CA GLN A 520 -32.40 20.58 48.75
C GLN A 520 -31.33 19.63 48.21
N GLU A 521 -31.13 19.54 46.88
CA GLU A 521 -30.29 18.50 46.29
C GLU A 521 -28.95 19.01 45.73
N HIS A 522 -28.86 20.27 45.28
CA HIS A 522 -27.73 20.74 44.47
C HIS A 522 -26.87 21.78 45.17
N LYS A 523 -27.42 22.62 46.04
CA LYS A 523 -26.67 23.65 46.79
C LYS A 523 -25.59 23.05 47.69
N GLN A 524 -25.89 21.93 48.34
CA GLN A 524 -24.92 21.22 49.20
C GLN A 524 -23.76 20.58 48.41
N THR A 525 -23.92 20.40 47.09
CA THR A 525 -22.89 19.82 46.21
C THR A 525 -21.90 20.84 45.64
N GLY A 526 -22.04 22.13 46.02
CA GLY A 526 -21.18 23.22 45.55
C GLY A 526 -21.45 23.68 44.11
N VAL A 527 -22.54 23.21 43.50
CA VAL A 527 -22.97 23.63 42.16
C VAL A 527 -23.58 25.03 42.25
N SER A 528 -23.04 25.98 41.50
CA SER A 528 -23.58 27.34 41.41
C SER A 528 -24.97 27.36 40.77
N THR A 529 -25.77 28.38 41.06
CA THR A 529 -27.07 28.63 40.41
C THR A 529 -26.96 28.67 38.88
N GLU A 530 -25.88 29.26 38.37
CA GLU A 530 -25.58 29.33 36.93
C GLU A 530 -25.27 27.94 36.33
N GLN A 531 -24.48 27.11 37.02
CA GLN A 531 -24.21 25.73 36.58
C GLN A 531 -25.46 24.86 36.67
N PHE A 532 -26.30 25.04 37.68
CA PHE A 532 -27.57 24.35 37.79
C PHE A 532 -28.50 24.69 36.61
N PHE A 533 -28.57 25.97 36.22
CA PHE A 533 -29.30 26.41 35.03
C PHE A 533 -28.81 25.72 33.77
N LYS A 534 -27.48 25.71 33.54
CA LYS A 534 -26.86 25.07 32.37
C LYS A 534 -27.12 23.56 32.31
N ILE A 535 -27.09 22.87 33.45
CA ILE A 535 -27.23 21.41 33.53
C ILE A 535 -28.69 20.97 33.41
N LYS A 536 -29.63 21.69 34.03
CA LYS A 536 -31.03 21.24 34.15
C LYS A 536 -31.97 21.85 33.14
N ILE A 537 -31.68 23.04 32.61
CA ILE A 537 -32.60 23.77 31.72
C ILE A 537 -32.15 23.71 30.26
N GLY A 538 -30.84 23.83 29.97
CA GLY A 538 -30.31 23.68 28.61
C GLY A 538 -31.05 24.55 27.57
N SER A 539 -31.32 24.00 26.39
CA SER A 539 -32.06 24.68 25.32
C SER A 539 -33.57 24.73 25.60
N LEU A 540 -34.18 25.93 25.55
CA LEU A 540 -35.61 26.14 25.73
C LEU A 540 -36.36 26.29 24.39
N HIS A 541 -37.34 25.43 24.16
CA HIS A 541 -38.29 25.53 23.05
C HIS A 541 -39.60 26.15 23.53
N VAL A 542 -40.09 27.20 22.85
CA VAL A 542 -41.35 27.87 23.20
C VAL A 542 -42.53 27.02 22.73
N THR A 543 -43.49 26.78 23.63
CA THR A 543 -44.73 26.04 23.37
C THR A 543 -45.94 26.91 23.71
N GLU A 544 -47.14 26.50 23.29
CA GLU A 544 -48.37 27.21 23.64
C GLU A 544 -48.65 27.21 25.15
N LEU A 545 -48.14 26.24 25.89
CA LEU A 545 -48.36 26.06 27.33
C LEU A 545 -47.26 26.68 28.21
N GLY A 546 -46.19 27.23 27.59
CA GLY A 546 -44.99 27.70 28.28
C GLY A 546 -43.72 27.35 27.50
N LEU A 547 -42.79 26.66 28.15
CA LEU A 547 -41.45 26.36 27.66
C LEU A 547 -41.15 24.87 27.79
N CYS A 548 -40.32 24.34 26.91
CA CYS A 548 -39.90 22.94 26.89
C CYS A 548 -38.38 22.87 26.92
N ARG A 549 -37.80 22.20 27.91
CA ARG A 549 -36.34 21.97 28.01
C ARG A 549 -35.87 20.69 27.30
N HIS A 550 -36.70 20.13 26.44
CA HIS A 550 -36.36 18.91 25.69
C HIS A 550 -35.18 19.18 24.75
N ASN A 551 -34.15 18.35 24.84
CA ASN A 551 -33.03 18.41 23.92
C ASN A 551 -33.38 17.72 22.59
N TYR A 552 -33.94 18.48 21.65
CA TYR A 552 -34.32 17.98 20.32
C TYR A 552 -33.14 17.47 19.47
N ASN A 553 -31.88 17.71 19.88
CA ASN A 553 -30.72 17.05 19.26
C ASN A 553 -30.58 15.58 19.69
N SER A 554 -31.17 15.20 20.83
CA SER A 554 -31.18 13.81 21.31
C SER A 554 -32.25 12.95 20.64
N GLY A 555 -33.20 13.57 19.94
CA GLY A 555 -34.25 12.91 19.17
C GLY A 555 -35.55 13.72 19.14
N PRO A 556 -36.55 13.30 18.35
CA PRO A 556 -37.89 13.87 18.43
C PRO A 556 -38.50 13.61 19.82
N CYS A 557 -39.31 14.55 20.32
CA CYS A 557 -39.91 14.44 21.64
C CYS A 557 -40.85 13.22 21.73
N PRO A 558 -40.68 12.34 22.74
CA PRO A 558 -41.55 11.18 22.92
C PRO A 558 -42.91 11.54 23.51
N ASN A 559 -43.03 12.73 24.11
CA ASN A 559 -44.21 13.22 24.84
C ASN A 559 -44.95 14.34 24.09
N VAL A 560 -44.79 14.43 22.75
CA VAL A 560 -45.49 15.42 21.92
C VAL A 560 -47.01 15.30 22.16
N PHE A 561 -47.68 16.43 22.36
CA PHE A 561 -49.09 16.54 22.75
C PHE A 561 -49.45 16.07 24.18
N GLN A 562 -48.46 15.70 25.01
CA GLN A 562 -48.62 15.40 26.44
C GLN A 562 -47.77 16.32 27.31
N CYS A 563 -47.49 17.54 26.85
CA CYS A 563 -46.52 18.44 27.47
C CYS A 563 -46.82 18.75 28.94
N ILE A 564 -48.09 18.92 29.33
CA ILE A 564 -48.43 19.26 30.73
C ILE A 564 -48.05 18.17 31.75
N ASP A 565 -48.03 16.91 31.32
CA ASP A 565 -47.61 15.75 32.13
C ASP A 565 -46.08 15.51 32.06
N CYS A 566 -45.37 16.23 31.19
CA CYS A 566 -43.96 16.01 30.93
C CYS A 566 -43.05 16.67 31.99
N SER A 567 -42.02 15.93 32.44
CA SER A 567 -41.00 16.48 33.36
C SER A 567 -40.14 17.59 32.74
N GLU A 568 -40.16 17.71 31.42
CA GLU A 568 -39.41 18.72 30.65
C GLU A 568 -40.24 19.97 30.33
N HIS A 569 -41.49 20.03 30.79
CA HIS A 569 -42.34 21.22 30.66
C HIS A 569 -42.05 22.22 31.79
N CYS A 570 -41.88 23.47 31.40
CA CYS A 570 -41.64 24.60 32.29
C CYS A 570 -42.54 25.77 31.87
N PHE A 571 -42.77 26.72 32.75
CA PHE A 571 -43.57 27.91 32.46
C PHE A 571 -43.07 29.07 33.31
N ARG A 572 -43.34 30.30 32.87
CA ARG A 572 -42.81 31.51 33.51
C ARG A 572 -43.92 32.23 34.26
N ARG A 573 -43.69 32.61 35.52
CA ARG A 573 -44.64 33.43 36.28
C ARG A 573 -44.72 34.84 35.66
N GLY A 574 -45.93 35.26 35.28
CA GLY A 574 -46.16 36.49 34.49
C GLY A 574 -46.14 36.29 32.97
N ASP A 575 -46.16 35.05 32.47
CA ASP A 575 -46.49 34.77 31.07
C ASP A 575 -48.00 34.58 30.88
N ASP A 576 -48.69 35.68 30.60
CA ASP A 576 -50.14 35.73 30.39
C ASP A 576 -50.62 34.80 29.27
N LYS A 577 -49.77 34.51 28.27
CA LYS A 577 -50.14 33.62 27.16
C LYS A 577 -50.22 32.17 27.63
N SER A 578 -49.21 31.71 28.37
CA SER A 578 -49.19 30.37 28.94
C SER A 578 -50.33 30.16 29.95
N LEU A 579 -50.62 31.19 30.76
CA LEU A 579 -51.69 31.17 31.75
C LEU A 579 -53.07 31.08 31.07
N LEU A 580 -53.30 31.92 30.06
CA LEU A 580 -54.53 31.88 29.26
C LEU A 580 -54.70 30.53 28.54
N ALA A 581 -53.62 29.93 28.03
CA ALA A 581 -53.66 28.61 27.41
C ALA A 581 -54.04 27.52 28.44
N ALA A 582 -53.50 27.56 29.66
CA ALA A 582 -53.87 26.63 30.73
C ALA A 582 -55.36 26.76 31.10
N HIS A 583 -55.89 27.98 31.26
CA HIS A 583 -57.32 28.21 31.50
C HIS A 583 -58.20 27.64 30.39
N ARG A 584 -57.86 27.91 29.12
CA ARG A 584 -58.58 27.36 27.95
C ARG A 584 -58.57 25.83 27.92
N MET A 585 -57.46 25.19 28.31
CA MET A 585 -57.38 23.73 28.36
C MET A 585 -58.26 23.16 29.47
N VAL A 586 -58.33 23.80 30.64
CA VAL A 586 -59.28 23.41 31.70
C VAL A 586 -60.72 23.50 31.21
N GLU A 587 -61.11 24.63 30.60
CA GLU A 587 -62.47 24.83 30.06
C GLU A 587 -62.85 23.76 29.02
N LYS A 588 -61.93 23.40 28.13
CA LYS A 588 -62.18 22.39 27.09
C LYS A 588 -62.27 20.96 27.65
N LEU A 589 -61.46 20.65 28.67
CA LEU A 589 -61.37 19.29 29.21
C LEU A 589 -62.52 18.97 30.18
N GLN A 590 -63.10 19.96 30.87
CA GLN A 590 -64.23 19.77 31.79
C GLN A 590 -65.44 19.04 31.17
N PRO A 591 -66.01 19.48 30.03
CA PRO A 591 -67.12 18.77 29.41
C PRO A 591 -66.73 17.38 28.87
N ILE A 592 -65.46 17.19 28.47
CA ILE A 592 -64.94 15.89 28.00
C ILE A 592 -64.91 14.88 29.15
N ILE A 593 -64.47 15.29 30.35
CA ILE A 593 -64.48 14.44 31.54
C ILE A 593 -65.90 14.07 31.92
N ALA A 594 -66.83 15.04 31.93
CA ALA A 594 -68.24 14.77 32.23
C ALA A 594 -68.85 13.75 31.25
N ALA A 595 -68.57 13.88 29.95
CA ALA A 595 -69.01 12.91 28.94
C ALA A 595 -68.33 11.54 29.09
N THR A 596 -67.04 11.52 29.45
CA THR A 596 -66.29 10.26 29.65
C THR A 596 -66.78 9.53 30.90
N GLN A 597 -67.15 10.23 31.97
CA GLN A 597 -67.73 9.61 33.17
C GLN A 597 -69.02 8.85 32.82
N ILE A 598 -69.88 9.43 31.99
CA ILE A 598 -71.09 8.75 31.49
C ILE A 598 -70.73 7.47 30.69
N ALA A 599 -69.63 7.49 29.91
CA ALA A 599 -69.16 6.32 29.16
C ALA A 599 -68.56 5.24 30.08
N VAL A 600 -67.88 5.63 31.17
CA VAL A 600 -67.42 4.72 32.23
C VAL A 600 -68.61 4.04 32.92
N ASP A 601 -69.63 4.82 33.28
CA ASP A 601 -70.84 4.31 33.95
C ASP A 601 -71.62 3.33 33.04
N LYS A 602 -71.48 3.46 31.72
CA LYS A 602 -72.02 2.53 30.70
C LYS A 602 -71.13 1.30 30.44
N GLY A 603 -69.97 1.21 31.09
CA GLY A 603 -69.03 0.08 30.95
C GLY A 603 -68.27 0.04 29.62
N GLU A 604 -68.09 1.18 28.94
CA GLU A 604 -67.40 1.22 27.65
C GLU A 604 -65.90 0.86 27.77
N PRO A 605 -65.37 -0.09 26.97
CA PRO A 605 -63.97 -0.52 27.07
C PRO A 605 -62.98 0.63 26.87
N GLY A 606 -62.14 0.87 27.88
CA GLY A 606 -61.10 1.90 27.85
C GLY A 606 -61.54 3.29 28.30
N ALA A 607 -62.83 3.51 28.58
CA ALA A 607 -63.34 4.79 29.08
C ALA A 607 -62.70 5.18 30.43
N GLU A 608 -62.46 4.21 31.32
CA GLU A 608 -61.85 4.45 32.64
C GLU A 608 -60.41 4.95 32.53
N LYS A 609 -59.62 4.37 31.62
CA LYS A 609 -58.25 4.83 31.33
C LYS A 609 -58.25 6.23 30.71
N PHE A 610 -59.21 6.50 29.83
CA PHE A 610 -59.38 7.82 29.22
C PHE A 610 -59.75 8.88 30.26
N LEU A 611 -60.68 8.55 31.17
CA LEU A 611 -61.11 9.40 32.28
C LEU A 611 -59.92 9.74 33.19
N ASN A 612 -59.18 8.73 33.64
CA ASN A 612 -58.02 8.92 34.52
C ASN A 612 -56.95 9.82 33.89
N SER A 613 -56.66 9.65 32.59
CA SER A 613 -55.69 10.50 31.88
C SER A 613 -56.15 11.96 31.79
N HIS A 614 -57.42 12.23 31.50
CA HIS A 614 -57.92 13.60 31.33
C HIS A 614 -58.12 14.31 32.68
N THR A 615 -58.54 13.58 33.71
CA THR A 615 -58.62 14.09 35.10
C THR A 615 -57.23 14.51 35.61
N ASN A 616 -56.18 13.72 35.30
CA ASN A 616 -54.82 14.09 35.66
C ASN A 616 -54.38 15.40 34.97
N LYS A 617 -54.61 15.51 33.66
CA LYS A 617 -54.27 16.72 32.89
C LYS A 617 -54.93 17.98 33.47
N ILE A 618 -56.22 17.93 33.81
CA ILE A 618 -56.90 19.07 34.44
C ILE A 618 -56.26 19.44 35.77
N SER A 619 -55.97 18.45 36.62
CA SER A 619 -55.32 18.69 37.92
C SER A 619 -54.00 19.45 37.75
N ARG A 620 -53.19 19.06 36.78
CA ARG A 620 -51.92 19.71 36.49
C ARG A 620 -52.06 21.11 35.91
N TYR A 621 -53.00 21.34 34.99
CA TYR A 621 -53.28 22.70 34.51
C TYR A 621 -53.72 23.63 35.63
N LYS A 622 -54.57 23.16 36.56
CA LYS A 622 -54.96 23.94 37.75
C LYS A 622 -53.76 24.28 38.63
N LYS A 623 -52.84 23.33 38.81
CA LYS A 623 -51.60 23.53 39.58
C LYS A 623 -50.65 24.54 38.93
N GLN A 624 -50.55 24.54 37.59
CA GLN A 624 -49.82 25.56 36.84
C GLN A 624 -50.46 26.95 37.04
N ILE A 625 -51.80 27.05 36.99
CA ILE A 625 -52.53 28.31 37.22
C ILE A 625 -52.28 28.83 38.65
N GLU A 626 -52.31 27.95 39.65
CA GLU A 626 -52.04 28.26 41.05
C GLU A 626 -50.64 28.86 41.24
N ILE A 627 -49.60 28.19 40.74
CA ILE A 627 -48.21 28.67 40.84
C ILE A 627 -48.02 30.01 40.10
N CYS A 628 -48.67 30.19 38.95
CA CYS A 628 -48.63 31.48 38.24
C CYS A 628 -49.31 32.61 39.03
N SER A 629 -50.31 32.29 39.84
CA SER A 629 -51.07 33.25 40.65
C SER A 629 -50.47 33.49 42.04
N ASP A 630 -49.53 32.64 42.48
CA ASP A 630 -48.91 32.72 43.80
C ASP A 630 -47.90 33.88 43.88
N THR A 631 -48.24 34.89 44.68
CA THR A 631 -47.44 36.10 44.89
C THR A 631 -46.10 35.86 45.58
N SER A 632 -45.88 34.71 46.22
CA SER A 632 -44.63 34.35 46.91
C SER A 632 -43.51 33.94 45.95
N VAL A 633 -43.86 33.49 44.73
CA VAL A 633 -42.90 33.14 43.68
C VAL A 633 -42.36 34.45 43.04
N PRO A 634 -41.07 34.58 42.70
CA PRO A 634 -40.56 35.79 42.07
C PRO A 634 -41.23 36.11 40.72
N ALA A 635 -41.33 37.39 40.36
CA ALA A 635 -41.87 37.80 39.07
C ALA A 635 -40.92 37.40 37.93
N ASN A 636 -41.43 36.82 36.85
CA ASN A 636 -40.65 36.22 35.76
C ASN A 636 -39.87 34.95 36.12
N ALA A 637 -40.10 34.37 37.30
CA ALA A 637 -39.48 33.10 37.69
C ALA A 637 -39.86 31.97 36.74
N LEU A 638 -38.88 31.13 36.42
CA LEU A 638 -39.11 29.90 35.66
C LEU A 638 -39.51 28.77 36.62
N CYS A 639 -40.69 28.20 36.39
CA CYS A 639 -41.32 27.18 37.23
C CYS A 639 -41.54 25.88 36.46
N ALA A 640 -41.64 24.76 37.17
CA ALA A 640 -41.98 23.45 36.61
C ALA A 640 -42.90 22.69 37.57
N LEU A 641 -43.68 21.74 37.04
CA LEU A 641 -44.50 20.84 37.86
C LEU A 641 -43.73 19.55 38.17
N VAL A 642 -43.89 19.03 39.38
CA VAL A 642 -43.40 17.70 39.76
C VAL A 642 -44.04 16.65 38.84
N PRO A 643 -43.29 15.73 38.21
CA PRO A 643 -43.87 14.69 37.37
C PRO A 643 -44.60 13.64 38.24
N ASP A 644 -45.80 13.20 37.81
CA ASP A 644 -46.59 12.21 38.57
C ASP A 644 -46.01 10.78 38.50
N THR A 645 -45.15 10.51 37.51
CA THR A 645 -44.37 9.27 37.41
C THR A 645 -42.88 9.58 37.28
N PRO A 646 -41.97 8.94 38.05
CA PRO A 646 -40.53 9.28 38.06
C PRO A 646 -39.75 8.92 36.78
N THR A 647 -40.41 8.59 35.67
CA THR A 647 -39.88 7.70 34.63
C THR A 647 -39.70 8.34 33.26
N ASP A 648 -39.44 9.65 33.20
CA ASP A 648 -39.61 10.42 31.96
C ASP A 648 -38.40 11.26 31.52
N ASN A 649 -37.18 10.73 31.68
CA ASN A 649 -36.05 11.24 30.90
C ASN A 649 -35.48 10.16 29.97
N ILE A 650 -35.02 10.58 28.79
CA ILE A 650 -34.42 9.71 27.75
C ILE A 650 -33.24 8.93 28.33
N VAL A 651 -32.53 9.48 29.31
CA VAL A 651 -31.40 8.81 29.99
C VAL A 651 -31.89 7.64 30.85
N SER A 652 -33.01 7.73 31.55
CA SER A 652 -33.61 6.65 32.35
C SER A 652 -34.20 5.57 31.45
N LYS A 653 -34.89 5.95 30.36
CA LYS A 653 -35.36 5.00 29.32
C LYS A 653 -34.20 4.35 28.56
N ALA A 654 -33.13 5.09 28.28
CA ALA A 654 -31.91 4.61 27.63
C ALA A 654 -31.01 3.80 28.58
N ILE A 655 -31.00 4.09 29.88
CA ILE A 655 -30.34 3.31 30.93
C ILE A 655 -31.10 2.01 31.09
N ILE A 656 -32.43 2.01 31.22
CA ILE A 656 -33.21 0.77 31.30
C ILE A 656 -33.08 -0.04 30.00
N SER A 657 -33.13 0.60 28.82
CA SER A 657 -32.87 -0.05 27.54
C SER A 657 -31.43 -0.56 27.41
N ARG A 658 -30.42 0.17 27.92
CA ARG A 658 -29.03 -0.28 28.00
C ARG A 658 -28.84 -1.39 29.00
N THR A 659 -29.52 -1.38 30.13
CA THR A 659 -29.40 -2.40 31.17
C THR A 659 -30.07 -3.68 30.71
N LEU A 660 -31.27 -3.59 30.11
CA LEU A 660 -31.95 -4.71 29.45
C LEU A 660 -31.18 -5.24 28.23
N ASN A 661 -30.62 -4.37 27.38
CA ASN A 661 -29.76 -4.79 26.27
C ASN A 661 -28.40 -5.31 26.75
N ALA A 662 -27.79 -4.76 27.79
CA ALA A 662 -26.51 -5.24 28.33
C ALA A 662 -26.68 -6.56 29.07
N GLU A 663 -27.81 -6.78 29.75
CA GLU A 663 -28.19 -8.07 30.33
C GLU A 663 -28.49 -9.10 29.23
N GLN A 664 -29.22 -8.73 28.18
CA GLN A 664 -29.47 -9.60 27.03
C GLN A 664 -28.20 -9.89 26.22
N VAL A 665 -27.31 -8.91 26.04
CA VAL A 665 -26.01 -9.06 25.36
C VAL A 665 -25.04 -9.83 26.24
N LYS A 666 -25.05 -9.66 27.57
CA LYS A 666 -24.30 -10.52 28.51
C LYS A 666 -24.84 -11.95 28.45
N LYS A 667 -26.14 -12.17 28.58
CA LYS A 667 -26.77 -13.49 28.46
C LYS A 667 -26.50 -14.12 27.10
N GLN A 668 -26.57 -13.37 26.00
CA GLN A 668 -26.21 -13.85 24.66
C GLN A 668 -24.70 -14.10 24.51
N ALA A 669 -23.82 -13.26 25.04
CA ALA A 669 -22.37 -13.45 24.98
C ALA A 669 -21.93 -14.67 25.79
N TYR A 670 -22.52 -14.89 26.98
CA TYR A 670 -22.35 -16.13 27.76
C TYR A 670 -22.93 -17.34 27.03
N LYS A 671 -24.13 -17.23 26.42
CA LYS A 671 -24.74 -18.30 25.61
C LYS A 671 -23.94 -18.65 24.33
N HIS A 672 -23.06 -17.77 23.87
CA HIS A 672 -22.19 -17.97 22.70
C HIS A 672 -20.67 -18.04 23.06
N GLY A 673 -20.30 -18.18 24.34
CA GLY A 673 -18.93 -18.43 24.78
C GLY A 673 -17.92 -17.27 24.61
N ARG A 674 -18.35 -16.00 24.68
CA ARG A 674 -17.49 -14.81 24.53
C ARG A 674 -17.37 -14.02 25.83
N ILE A 675 -16.15 -13.86 26.35
CA ILE A 675 -15.85 -13.10 27.58
C ILE A 675 -15.37 -11.68 27.25
N LEU A 676 -15.87 -10.68 27.97
CA LEU A 676 -15.44 -9.28 27.90
C LEU A 676 -14.29 -9.01 28.89
N ILE A 677 -13.41 -8.05 28.60
CA ILE A 677 -12.18 -7.77 29.38
C ILE A 677 -12.43 -7.55 30.88
N ARG A 678 -13.63 -7.08 31.27
CA ARG A 678 -14.02 -6.85 32.68
C ARG A 678 -14.77 -8.01 33.34
N SER A 679 -14.85 -9.17 32.69
CA SER A 679 -15.62 -10.35 33.16
C SER A 679 -14.76 -11.61 33.25
N ILE A 680 -13.46 -11.47 33.52
CA ILE A 680 -12.57 -12.59 33.85
C ILE A 680 -12.84 -12.94 35.31
N ASP A 681 -13.51 -14.07 35.55
CA ASP A 681 -13.69 -14.63 36.89
C ASP A 681 -12.54 -15.58 37.25
N ASN A 682 -12.51 -16.03 38.51
CA ASN A 682 -11.47 -16.94 39.01
C ASN A 682 -11.47 -18.29 38.28
N ASN A 683 -12.63 -18.80 37.84
CA ASN A 683 -12.72 -20.07 37.13
C ASN A 683 -12.01 -19.99 35.76
N ILE A 684 -12.15 -18.86 35.06
CA ILE A 684 -11.47 -18.60 33.79
C ILE A 684 -9.96 -18.46 34.01
N LEU A 685 -9.56 -17.84 35.13
CA LEU A 685 -8.15 -17.68 35.50
C LEU A 685 -7.49 -19.04 35.75
N GLU A 686 -8.10 -19.89 36.57
CA GLU A 686 -7.64 -21.26 36.87
C GLU A 686 -7.57 -22.12 35.60
N ALA A 687 -8.58 -22.01 34.73
CA ALA A 687 -8.58 -22.69 33.44
C ALA A 687 -7.42 -22.22 32.55
N PHE A 688 -7.06 -20.94 32.61
CA PHE A 688 -5.96 -20.37 31.82
C PHE A 688 -4.60 -20.82 32.36
N GLU A 689 -4.41 -20.77 33.68
CA GLU A 689 -3.21 -21.28 34.35
C GLU A 689 -3.01 -22.78 34.06
N SER A 690 -4.06 -23.59 34.20
CA SER A 690 -4.06 -25.01 33.86
C SER A 690 -3.67 -25.28 32.39
N LEU A 691 -4.10 -24.43 31.45
CA LEU A 691 -3.67 -24.55 30.05
C LEU A 691 -2.19 -24.23 29.89
N MET A 692 -1.69 -23.18 30.54
CA MET A 692 -0.29 -22.80 30.44
C MET A 692 0.61 -23.91 31.02
N ASP A 693 0.21 -24.51 32.13
CA ASP A 693 0.94 -25.60 32.79
C ASP A 693 0.90 -26.92 32.02
N SER A 694 -0.19 -27.22 31.33
CA SER A 694 -0.29 -28.41 30.48
C SER A 694 0.25 -28.23 29.06
N TRP A 695 0.82 -27.07 28.72
CA TRP A 695 1.30 -26.78 27.37
C TRP A 695 2.61 -27.50 27.05
N THR A 696 2.65 -28.19 25.91
CA THR A 696 3.84 -28.89 25.41
C THR A 696 4.22 -28.41 24.00
N VAL A 697 5.39 -28.83 23.50
CA VAL A 697 5.82 -28.55 22.12
C VAL A 697 4.85 -29.05 21.06
N HIS A 698 4.01 -30.05 21.37
CA HIS A 698 2.99 -30.56 20.47
C HIS A 698 1.83 -29.59 20.25
N ASN A 699 1.60 -28.66 21.19
CA ASN A 699 0.64 -27.56 21.03
C ASN A 699 1.19 -26.44 20.11
N GLY A 700 2.44 -26.55 19.68
CA GLY A 700 3.11 -25.58 18.82
C GLY A 700 3.76 -24.44 19.61
N LEU A 701 4.22 -23.42 18.88
CA LEU A 701 4.79 -22.21 19.47
C LEU A 701 3.73 -21.49 20.31
N PRO A 702 4.05 -20.97 21.50
CA PRO A 702 3.09 -20.26 22.35
C PRO A 702 2.84 -18.83 21.86
N THR A 703 2.48 -18.67 20.58
CA THR A 703 2.06 -17.37 20.03
C THR A 703 0.69 -16.99 20.58
N TRP A 704 0.38 -15.68 20.60
CA TRP A 704 -0.93 -15.19 21.04
C TRP A 704 -2.10 -15.89 20.35
N GLU A 705 -1.99 -16.08 19.04
CA GLU A 705 -3.02 -16.76 18.25
C GLU A 705 -3.19 -18.23 18.66
N ASN A 706 -2.09 -18.96 18.87
CA ASN A 706 -2.13 -20.36 19.29
C ASN A 706 -2.70 -20.50 20.70
N VAL A 707 -2.27 -19.65 21.64
CA VAL A 707 -2.77 -19.68 23.02
C VAL A 707 -4.27 -19.42 23.07
N CYS A 708 -4.74 -18.35 22.42
CA CYS A 708 -6.17 -18.04 22.36
C CYS A 708 -6.98 -19.14 21.64
N SER A 709 -6.45 -19.72 20.57
CA SER A 709 -7.13 -20.80 19.82
C SER A 709 -7.20 -22.11 20.62
N SER A 710 -6.12 -22.50 21.29
CA SER A 710 -6.06 -23.68 22.17
C SER A 710 -6.98 -23.53 23.38
N PHE A 711 -7.03 -22.34 23.98
CA PHE A 711 -7.95 -22.04 25.07
C PHE A 711 -9.41 -22.17 24.64
N LYS A 712 -9.76 -21.60 23.47
CA LYS A 712 -11.09 -21.75 22.87
C LYS A 712 -11.42 -23.21 22.56
N ALA A 713 -10.48 -23.98 22.04
CA ALA A 713 -10.70 -25.38 21.69
C ALA A 713 -11.01 -26.23 22.94
N LYS A 714 -10.24 -26.04 24.02
CA LYS A 714 -10.29 -26.81 25.26
C LYS A 714 -11.47 -26.41 26.16
N TYR A 715 -11.65 -25.11 26.41
CA TYR A 715 -12.64 -24.60 27.38
C TYR A 715 -13.89 -23.99 26.72
N LYS A 716 -14.03 -24.10 25.39
CA LYS A 716 -15.14 -23.53 24.58
C LYS A 716 -15.36 -22.02 24.79
N THR A 717 -14.31 -21.35 25.25
CA THR A 717 -14.36 -19.97 25.72
C THR A 717 -13.39 -19.12 24.91
N LEU A 718 -13.87 -18.03 24.32
CA LEU A 718 -13.03 -17.14 23.51
C LEU A 718 -12.40 -16.04 24.39
N ILE A 719 -11.06 -16.10 24.53
CA ILE A 719 -10.25 -15.03 25.15
C ILE A 719 -9.44 -14.32 24.06
N ARG A 720 -9.34 -12.98 24.16
CA ARG A 720 -8.48 -12.16 23.28
C ARG A 720 -7.12 -11.94 23.94
N HIS A 721 -6.05 -11.83 23.16
CA HIS A 721 -4.70 -11.58 23.70
C HIS A 721 -4.60 -10.33 24.59
N GLN A 722 -5.37 -9.27 24.30
CA GLN A 722 -5.42 -8.08 25.14
C GLN A 722 -5.90 -8.36 26.57
N ALA A 723 -6.75 -9.38 26.77
CA ALA A 723 -7.20 -9.80 28.09
C ALA A 723 -6.08 -10.49 28.89
N ILE A 724 -5.16 -11.18 28.21
CA ILE A 724 -3.97 -11.80 28.82
C ILE A 724 -2.95 -10.72 29.21
N ILE A 725 -2.76 -9.71 28.35
CA ILE A 725 -1.83 -8.60 28.61
C ILE A 725 -2.31 -7.70 29.75
N ASN A 726 -3.62 -7.49 29.85
CA ASN A 726 -4.21 -6.58 30.84
C ASN A 726 -4.55 -7.27 32.18
N ASN A 727 -4.20 -8.55 32.36
CA ASN A 727 -4.44 -9.31 33.60
C ASN A 727 -3.13 -9.91 34.10
N ASP A 728 -2.66 -9.43 35.25
CA ASP A 728 -1.34 -9.75 35.79
C ASP A 728 -1.14 -11.24 36.09
N ALA A 729 -2.19 -11.96 36.50
CA ALA A 729 -2.09 -13.39 36.78
C ALA A 729 -1.97 -14.21 35.48
N MET A 730 -2.78 -13.90 34.46
CA MET A 730 -2.66 -14.52 33.14
C MET A 730 -1.30 -14.22 32.49
N GLN A 731 -0.78 -12.99 32.66
CA GLN A 731 0.54 -12.63 32.15
C GLN A 731 1.67 -13.42 32.84
N ARG A 732 1.61 -13.57 34.17
CA ARG A 732 2.57 -14.41 34.92
C ARG A 732 2.54 -15.87 34.47
N ALA A 733 1.36 -16.45 34.30
CA ALA A 733 1.21 -17.82 33.81
C ALA A 733 1.80 -18.01 32.40
N TYR A 734 1.60 -17.03 31.51
CA TYR A 734 2.16 -17.04 30.16
C TYR A 734 3.70 -16.91 30.15
N GLU A 735 4.29 -16.06 30.98
CA GLU A 735 5.77 -15.98 31.11
C GLU A 735 6.36 -17.25 31.75
N GLY A 736 5.66 -17.86 32.72
CA GLY A 736 6.03 -19.16 33.29
C GLY A 736 6.11 -20.27 32.24
N LEU A 737 5.12 -20.34 31.35
CA LEU A 737 5.17 -21.19 30.15
C LEU A 737 6.38 -20.84 29.27
N GLY A 738 6.60 -19.55 29.03
CA GLY A 738 7.71 -19.08 28.20
C GLY A 738 9.06 -19.60 28.68
N ASN A 739 9.33 -19.50 29.98
CA ASN A 739 10.57 -19.98 30.59
C ASN A 739 10.75 -21.50 30.44
N ARG A 740 9.69 -22.29 30.66
CA ARG A 740 9.74 -23.75 30.44
C ARG A 740 10.00 -24.12 28.98
N MET A 741 9.39 -23.41 28.03
CA MET A 741 9.55 -23.75 26.61
C MET A 741 10.96 -23.41 26.10
N LEU A 742 11.58 -22.36 26.64
CA LEU A 742 12.94 -21.95 26.30
C LEU A 742 14.02 -22.91 26.80
N SER A 743 13.72 -23.80 27.77
CA SER A 743 14.68 -24.80 28.25
C SER A 743 14.86 -26.01 27.32
N THR A 744 14.01 -26.17 26.30
CA THR A 744 13.98 -27.39 25.46
C THR A 744 14.92 -27.37 24.26
N ASP A 745 15.69 -26.29 24.04
CA ASP A 745 16.53 -26.01 22.85
C ASP A 745 15.82 -26.05 21.48
N LEU A 746 14.62 -26.61 21.38
CA LEU A 746 13.77 -26.72 20.20
C LEU A 746 13.19 -25.37 19.78
N ILE A 747 13.08 -24.42 20.71
CA ILE A 747 12.37 -23.16 20.54
C ILE A 747 13.28 -22.00 20.96
N LYS A 748 13.14 -20.86 20.30
CA LYS A 748 13.79 -19.60 20.66
C LYS A 748 12.79 -18.45 20.68
N ARG A 749 13.12 -17.44 21.48
CA ARG A 749 12.40 -16.16 21.57
C ARG A 749 13.41 -15.04 21.29
N ASP A 750 13.09 -14.15 20.35
CA ASP A 750 13.96 -13.00 20.06
C ASP A 750 13.73 -11.85 21.06
N SER A 751 14.54 -10.80 20.96
CA SER A 751 14.43 -9.59 21.78
C SER A 751 13.13 -8.81 21.57
N SER A 752 12.33 -9.15 20.55
CA SER A 752 10.98 -8.62 20.32
C SER A 752 9.87 -9.54 20.82
N SER A 753 10.21 -10.54 21.65
CA SER A 753 9.31 -11.53 22.22
C SER A 753 8.60 -12.40 21.17
N ARG A 754 9.17 -12.54 19.97
CA ARG A 754 8.62 -13.43 18.94
C ARG A 754 9.17 -14.84 19.07
N TRP A 755 8.26 -15.81 19.03
CA TRP A 755 8.56 -17.23 19.11
C TRP A 755 8.91 -17.82 17.74
N TYR A 756 9.96 -18.62 17.67
CA TYR A 756 10.33 -19.38 16.47
C TYR A 756 11.01 -20.70 16.81
N TRP A 757 10.91 -21.67 15.90
CA TRP A 757 11.59 -22.96 16.02
C TRP A 757 13.10 -22.80 15.82
N ASN A 758 13.88 -23.51 16.61
CA ASN A 758 15.32 -23.62 16.45
C ASN A 758 15.66 -24.58 15.31
N ASN A 759 15.47 -24.12 14.08
CA ASN A 759 15.68 -24.92 12.86
C ASN A 759 17.08 -25.56 12.81
N LYS A 760 18.09 -24.89 13.39
CA LYS A 760 19.46 -25.39 13.47
C LYS A 760 19.54 -26.66 14.32
N TYR A 761 19.00 -26.60 15.54
CA TYR A 761 19.03 -27.72 16.48
C TYR A 761 18.25 -28.91 15.93
N ILE A 762 17.03 -28.66 15.44
CA ILE A 762 16.16 -29.70 14.85
C ILE A 762 16.84 -30.38 13.65
N ALA A 763 17.42 -29.61 12.73
CA ALA A 763 18.14 -30.17 11.59
C ALA A 763 19.41 -30.94 12.00
N SER A 764 20.09 -30.51 13.07
CA SER A 764 21.28 -31.18 13.59
C SER A 764 20.96 -32.55 14.16
N GLN A 765 19.96 -32.63 15.05
CA GLN A 765 19.50 -33.88 15.67
C GLN A 765 19.09 -34.92 14.61
N LEU A 766 18.44 -34.46 13.53
CA LEU A 766 18.05 -35.32 12.42
C LEU A 766 19.24 -35.81 11.58
N LEU A 767 20.21 -34.93 11.30
CA LEU A 767 21.39 -35.27 10.49
C LEU A 767 22.38 -36.16 11.24
N GLU A 768 22.49 -36.02 12.56
CA GLU A 768 23.31 -36.88 13.42
C GLU A 768 22.85 -38.35 13.27
N ASN A 769 21.53 -38.60 13.37
CA ASN A 769 20.93 -39.93 13.31
C ASN A 769 20.36 -40.32 11.93
N TRP A 770 20.91 -39.78 10.83
CA TRP A 770 20.37 -40.00 9.49
C TRP A 770 20.54 -41.44 8.99
N ASN A 771 19.42 -42.16 8.78
CA ASN A 771 19.44 -43.52 8.23
C ASN A 771 19.58 -43.51 6.69
N PHE A 772 20.80 -43.77 6.21
CA PHE A 772 21.10 -43.79 4.78
C PHE A 772 20.36 -44.91 4.02
N LYS A 773 20.17 -46.10 4.61
CA LYS A 773 19.50 -47.22 3.93
C LYS A 773 18.04 -46.91 3.61
N LEU A 774 17.34 -46.22 4.51
CA LEU A 774 15.93 -45.84 4.34
C LEU A 774 15.73 -44.57 3.51
N HIS A 775 16.65 -43.61 3.56
CA HIS A 775 16.42 -42.26 3.02
C HIS A 775 17.42 -41.83 1.94
N GLY A 776 18.49 -42.59 1.72
CA GLY A 776 19.59 -42.26 0.83
C GLY A 776 20.33 -40.98 1.24
N CYS A 777 20.97 -40.33 0.27
CA CYS A 777 21.73 -39.10 0.53
C CYS A 777 20.85 -37.97 1.12
N PRO A 778 21.29 -37.27 2.20
CA PRO A 778 20.55 -36.15 2.77
C PRO A 778 20.56 -34.95 1.82
N THR A 779 19.40 -34.64 1.25
CA THR A 779 19.14 -33.42 0.48
C THR A 779 18.19 -32.50 1.24
N LEU A 780 18.26 -31.18 1.00
CA LEU A 780 17.36 -30.22 1.65
C LEU A 780 15.87 -30.63 1.55
N PRO A 781 15.34 -31.09 0.40
CA PRO A 781 13.97 -31.61 0.32
C PRO A 781 13.72 -32.86 1.18
N LYS A 782 14.66 -33.82 1.21
CA LYS A 782 14.53 -35.04 2.02
C LYS A 782 14.59 -34.72 3.51
N VAL A 783 15.48 -33.82 3.92
CA VAL A 783 15.59 -33.32 5.30
C VAL A 783 14.30 -32.61 5.71
N ALA A 784 13.75 -31.73 4.86
CA ALA A 784 12.47 -31.09 5.13
C ALA A 784 11.32 -32.09 5.29
N LYS A 785 11.29 -33.14 4.45
CA LYS A 785 10.30 -34.23 4.55
C LYS A 785 10.40 -34.97 5.89
N GLN A 786 11.61 -35.28 6.33
CA GLN A 786 11.84 -35.99 7.59
C GLN A 786 11.60 -35.11 8.82
N ILE A 787 11.90 -33.81 8.75
CA ILE A 787 11.48 -32.85 9.79
C ILE A 787 9.96 -32.84 9.92
N LYS A 788 9.21 -32.88 8.80
CA LYS A 788 7.75 -32.93 8.85
C LYS A 788 7.22 -34.23 9.47
N ALA A 789 7.94 -35.34 9.34
CA ALA A 789 7.57 -36.63 9.93
C ALA A 789 7.89 -36.69 11.43
N ASN A 790 9.11 -36.33 11.83
CA ASN A 790 9.60 -36.48 13.20
C ASN A 790 9.25 -35.28 14.09
N PHE A 791 9.04 -34.11 13.50
CA PHE A 791 8.74 -32.83 14.17
C PHE A 791 7.52 -32.18 13.51
N SER A 792 6.41 -32.92 13.42
CA SER A 792 5.18 -32.49 12.73
C SER A 792 4.62 -31.16 13.26
N TYR A 793 4.84 -30.86 14.54
CA TYR A 793 4.49 -29.60 15.20
C TYR A 793 5.32 -28.40 14.72
N ALA A 794 6.54 -28.61 14.19
CA ALA A 794 7.47 -27.53 13.91
C ALA A 794 7.16 -26.75 12.61
N LYS A 795 6.29 -27.26 11.73
CA LYS A 795 5.83 -26.63 10.47
C LYS A 795 6.94 -25.88 9.69
N ILE A 796 8.17 -26.40 9.70
CA ILE A 796 9.34 -25.76 9.07
C ILE A 796 9.23 -25.88 7.55
N THR A 797 9.38 -24.77 6.83
CA THR A 797 9.33 -24.77 5.36
C THR A 797 10.70 -25.04 4.75
N LEU A 798 10.73 -25.61 3.53
CA LEU A 798 11.96 -25.84 2.77
C LEU A 798 12.76 -24.54 2.54
N ALA A 799 12.05 -23.43 2.28
CA ALA A 799 12.66 -22.12 2.09
C ALA A 799 13.37 -21.60 3.36
N ALA A 800 12.84 -21.91 4.55
CA ALA A 800 13.47 -21.53 5.82
C ALA A 800 14.78 -22.30 6.05
N LEU A 801 14.82 -23.58 5.68
CA LEU A 801 16.04 -24.40 5.75
C LEU A 801 17.09 -23.92 4.75
N GLN A 802 16.69 -23.58 3.51
CA GLN A 802 17.61 -23.17 2.44
C GLN A 802 18.35 -21.85 2.76
N LYS A 803 17.69 -20.92 3.46
CA LYS A 803 18.28 -19.62 3.83
C LYS A 803 19.36 -19.73 4.92
N ASN A 804 19.38 -20.82 5.69
CA ASN A 804 20.31 -20.98 6.79
C ASN A 804 21.66 -21.55 6.29
N SER A 805 22.75 -20.78 6.41
CA SER A 805 24.09 -21.18 5.98
C SER A 805 24.67 -22.33 6.81
N GLU A 806 24.41 -22.37 8.11
CA GLU A 806 24.93 -23.41 9.00
C GLU A 806 24.28 -24.77 8.75
N ILE A 807 22.97 -24.80 8.45
CA ILE A 807 22.29 -26.05 8.04
C ILE A 807 22.90 -26.59 6.75
N ARG A 808 23.21 -25.70 5.78
CA ARG A 808 23.90 -26.11 4.55
C ARG A 808 25.31 -26.66 4.83
N SER A 809 26.03 -26.08 5.78
CA SER A 809 27.34 -26.57 6.22
C SER A 809 27.26 -27.97 6.83
N LYS A 810 26.35 -28.20 7.79
CA LYS A 810 26.15 -29.52 8.41
C LYS A 810 25.70 -30.58 7.41
N LEU A 811 24.88 -30.18 6.43
CA LEU A 811 24.44 -31.08 5.37
C LEU A 811 25.59 -31.47 4.44
N LEU A 812 26.50 -30.54 4.14
CA LEU A 812 27.73 -30.82 3.39
C LEU A 812 28.67 -31.73 4.18
N GLU A 813 28.84 -31.49 5.48
CA GLU A 813 29.66 -32.32 6.38
C GLU A 813 29.15 -33.77 6.42
N LYS A 814 27.84 -33.98 6.59
CA LYS A 814 27.26 -35.33 6.56
C LYS A 814 27.41 -36.01 5.19
N ARG A 815 27.37 -35.24 4.09
CA ARG A 815 27.65 -35.77 2.75
C ARG A 815 29.11 -36.14 2.55
N LYS A 816 30.05 -35.35 3.06
CA LYS A 816 31.48 -35.69 3.06
C LYS A 816 31.71 -37.00 3.81
N TYR A 817 31.12 -37.16 4.99
CA TYR A 817 31.14 -38.44 5.71
C TYR A 817 30.65 -39.61 4.85
N PHE A 818 29.49 -39.48 4.18
CA PHE A 818 28.99 -40.53 3.29
C PHE A 818 29.83 -40.75 2.03
N HIS A 819 30.55 -39.73 1.57
CA HIS A 819 31.51 -39.82 0.48
C HIS A 819 32.73 -40.65 0.89
N ASP A 820 33.27 -40.36 2.07
CA ASP A 820 34.50 -40.97 2.57
C ASP A 820 34.31 -42.47 2.88
N ILE A 821 33.09 -42.87 3.29
CA ILE A 821 32.72 -44.29 3.45
C ILE A 821 32.18 -44.95 2.17
N GLY A 822 32.25 -44.28 1.02
CA GLY A 822 31.96 -44.87 -0.30
C GLY A 822 30.48 -45.12 -0.62
N LEU A 823 29.55 -44.49 0.10
CA LEU A 823 28.10 -44.63 -0.14
C LEU A 823 27.57 -43.64 -1.18
N ILE A 824 28.22 -42.48 -1.31
CA ILE A 824 27.93 -41.48 -2.33
C ILE A 824 29.22 -40.94 -2.93
N PHE A 825 29.13 -40.32 -4.10
CA PHE A 825 30.22 -39.49 -4.61
C PHE A 825 29.73 -38.04 -4.73
N ILE A 826 30.58 -37.08 -4.35
CA ILE A 826 30.28 -35.65 -4.42
C ILE A 826 31.33 -34.95 -5.27
N SER A 827 30.93 -33.89 -5.97
CA SER A 827 31.86 -33.07 -6.76
C SER A 827 32.80 -32.27 -5.86
N MET A 828 33.84 -31.63 -6.44
CA MET A 828 34.69 -30.67 -5.72
C MET A 828 33.89 -29.51 -5.08
N HIS A 829 32.69 -29.24 -5.59
CA HIS A 829 31.78 -28.22 -5.08
C HIS A 829 30.75 -28.76 -4.07
N GLY A 830 30.78 -30.05 -3.75
CA GLY A 830 29.90 -30.68 -2.74
C GLY A 830 28.54 -31.15 -3.27
N ASP A 831 28.35 -31.14 -4.60
CA ASP A 831 27.12 -31.62 -5.24
C ASP A 831 27.12 -33.14 -5.35
N LEU A 832 25.96 -33.77 -5.09
CA LEU A 832 25.80 -35.21 -5.23
C LEU A 832 25.94 -35.62 -6.70
N VAL A 833 26.95 -36.43 -6.99
CA VAL A 833 27.26 -36.95 -8.33
C VAL A 833 26.61 -38.32 -8.54
N CYS A 834 26.81 -39.22 -7.58
CA CYS A 834 26.21 -40.56 -7.63
C CYS A 834 25.86 -41.07 -6.24
N GLU A 835 24.88 -41.95 -6.17
CA GLU A 835 24.53 -42.71 -4.96
C GLU A 835 24.59 -44.21 -5.23
N ARG A 836 25.03 -44.96 -4.22
CA ARG A 836 25.08 -46.41 -4.24
C ARG A 836 23.83 -46.98 -3.56
N LYS A 837 23.00 -47.72 -4.30
CA LYS A 837 21.70 -48.24 -3.80
C LYS A 837 21.82 -49.51 -2.96
N SER A 838 22.87 -50.31 -3.14
CA SER A 838 23.15 -51.51 -2.35
C SER A 838 24.65 -51.65 -2.09
N VAL A 839 25.02 -52.07 -0.88
CA VAL A 839 26.40 -52.40 -0.51
C VAL A 839 26.76 -53.72 -1.22
N LEU A 840 27.88 -53.77 -1.96
CA LEU A 840 28.36 -55.05 -2.49
C LEU A 840 28.96 -55.90 -1.35
N PRO A 841 28.95 -57.24 -1.46
CA PRO A 841 29.52 -58.15 -0.46
C PRO A 841 31.02 -57.95 -0.23
N ASP A 842 31.75 -57.46 -1.23
CA ASP A 842 33.21 -57.37 -1.18
C ASP A 842 33.64 -55.92 -0.93
N GLY A 843 34.23 -55.70 0.24
CA GLY A 843 34.67 -54.42 0.80
C GLY A 843 35.81 -53.71 0.07
N ASN A 844 35.72 -53.56 -1.25
CA ASN A 844 36.65 -52.75 -2.02
C ASN A 844 36.20 -51.27 -2.03
N ASN A 845 37.03 -50.41 -1.44
CA ASN A 845 36.92 -48.93 -1.43
C ASN A 845 37.17 -48.28 -2.81
N GLN A 846 36.78 -48.95 -3.90
CA GLN A 846 36.98 -48.41 -5.24
C GLN A 846 36.02 -47.26 -5.50
N ASN A 847 36.54 -46.15 -6.01
CA ASN A 847 35.72 -45.00 -6.39
C ASN A 847 34.96 -45.27 -7.70
N ILE A 848 33.97 -44.44 -8.01
CA ILE A 848 33.14 -44.59 -9.22
C ILE A 848 33.97 -44.63 -10.52
N TYR A 849 35.09 -43.92 -10.59
CA TYR A 849 35.94 -43.89 -11.78
C TYR A 849 36.70 -45.19 -11.98
N GLU A 850 37.19 -45.78 -10.89
CA GLU A 850 37.84 -47.10 -10.88
C GLU A 850 36.84 -48.19 -11.26
N CYS A 851 35.67 -48.22 -10.61
CA CYS A 851 34.62 -49.18 -10.93
C CYS A 851 34.15 -49.06 -12.40
N PHE A 852 33.96 -47.84 -12.91
CA PHE A 852 33.51 -47.63 -14.29
C PHE A 852 34.59 -47.98 -15.31
N SER A 853 35.86 -47.74 -14.98
CA SER A 853 36.99 -48.12 -15.83
C SER A 853 37.21 -49.63 -15.85
N GLN A 854 37.06 -50.32 -14.72
CA GLN A 854 37.07 -51.78 -14.67
C GLN A 854 35.90 -52.37 -15.47
N PHE A 855 34.69 -51.85 -15.27
CA PHE A 855 33.51 -52.22 -16.05
C PHE A 855 33.73 -52.05 -17.55
N ALA A 856 34.35 -50.95 -17.97
CA ALA A 856 34.66 -50.68 -19.37
C ALA A 856 35.62 -51.70 -19.99
N ARG A 857 36.58 -52.23 -19.21
CA ARG A 857 37.49 -53.30 -19.67
C ARG A 857 36.78 -54.63 -19.81
N GLU A 858 35.83 -54.92 -18.94
CA GLU A 858 35.08 -56.19 -18.88
C GLU A 858 33.95 -56.27 -19.92
N TRP A 859 33.52 -55.15 -20.51
CA TRP A 859 32.45 -55.12 -21.50
C TRP A 859 32.75 -55.99 -22.74
N GLY A 860 31.82 -56.87 -23.10
CA GLY A 860 31.89 -57.74 -24.28
C GLY A 860 30.73 -57.60 -25.25
N ILE A 861 30.73 -58.39 -26.34
CA ILE A 861 29.62 -58.41 -27.34
C ILE A 861 28.34 -58.95 -26.73
N GLU A 862 28.49 -59.97 -25.88
CA GLU A 862 27.45 -60.59 -25.08
C GLU A 862 26.74 -59.58 -24.18
N ASP A 863 27.37 -58.41 -23.95
CA ASP A 863 26.73 -57.34 -23.20
C ASP A 863 25.71 -56.51 -24.01
N GLY A 864 25.70 -56.66 -25.34
CA GLY A 864 24.79 -55.99 -26.26
C GLY A 864 25.36 -54.68 -26.83
N LEU A 865 24.49 -53.87 -27.44
CA LEU A 865 24.91 -52.59 -28.02
C LEU A 865 25.35 -51.60 -26.91
N PRO A 866 26.49 -50.92 -27.06
CA PRO A 866 27.01 -49.97 -26.08
C PRO A 866 26.28 -48.62 -26.16
N THR A 867 24.96 -48.61 -26.00
CA THR A 867 24.19 -47.37 -25.79
C THR A 867 24.43 -46.84 -24.38
N VAL A 868 24.29 -45.53 -24.20
CA VAL A 868 24.44 -44.88 -22.89
C VAL A 868 23.50 -45.52 -21.86
N GLU A 869 22.26 -45.80 -22.26
CA GLU A 869 21.26 -46.44 -21.40
C GLU A 869 21.63 -47.88 -21.04
N SER A 870 22.13 -48.67 -21.99
CA SER A 870 22.54 -50.07 -21.78
C SER A 870 23.74 -50.17 -20.83
N VAL A 871 24.76 -49.34 -21.08
CA VAL A 871 25.98 -49.25 -20.26
C VAL A 871 25.63 -48.85 -18.83
N LEU A 872 24.82 -47.80 -18.64
CA LEU A 872 24.42 -47.35 -17.29
C LEU A 872 23.55 -48.37 -16.56
N ALA A 873 22.62 -49.03 -17.25
CA ALA A 873 21.75 -50.04 -16.64
C ALA A 873 22.56 -51.24 -16.13
N LYS A 874 23.52 -51.72 -16.93
CA LYS A 874 24.40 -52.83 -16.56
C LYS A 874 25.42 -52.44 -15.50
N PHE A 875 26.02 -51.26 -15.62
CA PHE A 875 26.92 -50.71 -14.60
C PHE A 875 26.21 -50.61 -13.24
N ALA A 876 24.98 -50.10 -13.21
CA ALA A 876 24.18 -50.02 -12.00
C ALA A 876 23.84 -51.40 -11.41
N LYS A 877 23.50 -52.38 -12.27
CA LYS A 877 23.23 -53.76 -11.83
C LYS A 877 24.47 -54.42 -11.22
N LYS A 878 25.66 -54.15 -11.77
CA LYS A 878 26.91 -54.78 -11.34
C LYS A 878 27.54 -54.13 -10.12
N THR A 879 27.48 -52.80 -10.02
CA THR A 879 28.22 -52.02 -9.01
C THR A 879 27.34 -51.38 -7.93
N GLY A 880 26.03 -51.26 -8.20
CA GLY A 880 25.08 -50.56 -7.36
C GLY A 880 25.12 -49.03 -7.50
N PHE A 881 26.05 -48.47 -8.29
CA PHE A 881 26.14 -47.04 -8.55
C PHE A 881 25.15 -46.58 -9.62
N THR A 882 24.45 -45.47 -9.33
CA THR A 882 23.57 -44.82 -10.30
C THR A 882 23.94 -43.35 -10.46
N PHE A 883 24.03 -42.88 -11.71
CA PHE A 883 24.31 -41.48 -12.02
C PHE A 883 23.67 -41.05 -13.36
N ASN A 884 23.54 -39.73 -13.55
CA ASN A 884 22.87 -39.16 -14.71
C ASN A 884 23.67 -39.38 -16.00
N LYS A 885 23.00 -39.72 -17.11
CA LYS A 885 23.61 -39.92 -18.44
C LYS A 885 24.48 -38.76 -18.92
N THR A 886 24.11 -37.53 -18.58
CA THR A 886 24.87 -36.33 -18.92
C THR A 886 26.25 -36.31 -18.27
N TYR A 887 26.42 -36.99 -17.14
CA TYR A 887 27.66 -36.97 -16.38
C TYR A 887 28.81 -37.72 -17.06
N ILE A 888 28.50 -38.78 -17.81
CA ILE A 888 29.48 -39.49 -18.65
C ILE A 888 30.19 -38.50 -19.58
N PHE A 889 29.42 -37.57 -20.18
CA PHE A 889 29.93 -36.62 -21.16
C PHE A 889 30.60 -35.40 -20.51
N SER A 890 30.24 -35.06 -19.27
CA SER A 890 30.85 -33.93 -18.55
C SER A 890 32.17 -34.26 -17.87
N ASN A 891 32.51 -35.55 -17.70
CA ASN A 891 33.72 -35.97 -16.99
C ASN A 891 34.67 -36.71 -17.93
N ASN A 892 35.88 -36.17 -18.12
CA ASN A 892 36.88 -36.72 -19.04
C ASN A 892 37.26 -38.18 -18.76
N THR A 893 37.31 -38.61 -17.50
CA THR A 893 37.68 -39.98 -17.13
C THR A 893 36.57 -40.97 -17.51
N LEU A 894 35.32 -40.65 -17.19
CA LEU A 894 34.18 -41.48 -17.57
C LEU A 894 33.96 -41.50 -19.08
N LEU A 895 34.17 -40.37 -19.76
CA LEU A 895 34.06 -40.27 -21.22
C LEU A 895 35.13 -41.14 -21.90
N LYS A 896 36.38 -41.12 -21.41
CA LYS A 896 37.45 -41.99 -21.90
C LYS A 896 37.10 -43.46 -21.74
N SER A 897 36.63 -43.88 -20.57
CA SER A 897 36.23 -45.27 -20.32
C SER A 897 35.00 -45.67 -21.16
N PHE A 898 34.04 -44.77 -21.39
CA PHE A 898 32.92 -45.02 -22.29
C PHE A 898 33.35 -45.14 -23.76
N ASN A 899 34.27 -44.29 -24.23
CA ASN A 899 34.83 -44.39 -25.57
C ASN A 899 35.63 -45.69 -25.74
N HIS A 900 36.34 -46.15 -24.71
CA HIS A 900 37.01 -47.44 -24.72
C HIS A 900 36.05 -48.61 -24.95
N ILE A 901 34.88 -48.62 -24.29
CA ILE A 901 33.81 -49.60 -24.57
C ILE A 901 33.43 -49.59 -26.04
N ARG A 902 33.28 -48.39 -26.63
CA ARG A 902 32.85 -48.23 -28.03
C ARG A 902 33.92 -48.68 -29.02
N GLU A 903 35.18 -48.32 -28.78
CA GLU A 903 36.32 -48.75 -29.58
C GLU A 903 36.50 -50.27 -29.53
N LYS A 904 36.46 -50.86 -28.33
CA LYS A 904 36.51 -52.32 -28.14
C LYS A 904 35.37 -53.00 -28.87
N SER A 905 34.15 -52.45 -28.78
CA SER A 905 32.98 -52.96 -29.49
C SER A 905 33.11 -52.86 -31.01
N ALA A 906 33.69 -51.76 -31.53
CA ALA A 906 33.92 -51.57 -32.98
C ALA A 906 34.94 -52.57 -33.53
N LYS A 907 36.02 -52.85 -32.78
CA LYS A 907 37.09 -53.79 -33.18
C LYS A 907 36.60 -55.21 -33.41
N THR A 908 35.44 -55.57 -32.89
CA THR A 908 34.84 -56.90 -33.09
C THR A 908 34.29 -57.11 -34.50
N GLY A 909 34.10 -56.04 -35.30
CA GLY A 909 33.51 -56.10 -36.64
C GLY A 909 31.99 -56.33 -36.66
N LEU A 910 31.40 -56.83 -35.57
CA LEU A 910 29.96 -57.12 -35.45
C LEU A 910 29.11 -55.90 -35.07
N ILE A 911 29.74 -54.78 -34.68
CA ILE A 911 29.07 -53.52 -34.31
C ILE A 911 29.64 -52.39 -35.16
N LYS A 912 28.76 -51.59 -35.78
CA LYS A 912 29.10 -50.38 -36.53
C LYS A 912 28.49 -49.13 -35.90
N PHE A 913 29.08 -47.98 -36.17
CA PHE A 913 28.60 -46.68 -35.68
C PHE A 913 28.14 -45.80 -36.85
N SER A 914 26.93 -45.22 -36.76
CA SER A 914 26.43 -44.27 -37.78
C SER A 914 27.03 -42.87 -37.61
N GLY A 915 26.74 -41.94 -38.53
CA GLY A 915 27.25 -40.55 -38.48
C GLY A 915 26.90 -39.75 -37.22
N ALA A 916 25.87 -40.16 -36.47
CA ALA A 916 25.55 -39.61 -35.15
C ALA A 916 26.25 -40.36 -33.99
N ASN A 917 27.26 -41.17 -34.31
CA ASN A 917 27.99 -42.01 -33.37
C ASN A 917 27.09 -43.01 -32.60
N LYS A 918 25.99 -43.46 -33.22
CA LYS A 918 25.03 -44.40 -32.63
C LYS A 918 25.44 -45.86 -32.92
N PRO A 919 25.56 -46.74 -31.91
CA PRO A 919 25.92 -48.14 -32.13
C PRO A 919 24.76 -48.92 -32.78
N LEU A 920 25.09 -49.72 -33.79
CA LEU A 920 24.18 -50.56 -34.56
C LEU A 920 24.85 -51.92 -34.80
N TRP A 921 24.06 -52.99 -34.84
CA TRP A 921 24.57 -54.30 -35.26
C TRP A 921 24.99 -54.25 -36.73
N ASN A 922 26.15 -54.82 -37.04
CA ASN A 922 26.62 -55.01 -38.40
C ASN A 922 26.02 -56.32 -38.94
N ILE A 923 24.78 -56.24 -39.41
CA ILE A 923 23.99 -57.40 -39.83
C ILE A 923 24.70 -58.20 -40.93
N ASP A 924 25.41 -57.53 -41.84
CA ASP A 924 26.16 -58.17 -42.93
C ASP A 924 27.28 -59.07 -42.36
N GLN A 925 28.05 -58.57 -41.39
CA GLN A 925 29.11 -59.35 -40.72
C GLN A 925 28.56 -60.44 -39.80
N LEU A 926 27.40 -60.22 -39.17
CA LEU A 926 26.71 -61.25 -38.39
C LEU A 926 26.27 -62.42 -39.27
N ILE A 927 25.73 -62.15 -40.45
CA ILE A 927 25.38 -63.17 -41.45
C ILE A 927 26.65 -63.92 -41.87
N LEU A 928 27.70 -63.21 -42.27
CA LEU A 928 28.98 -63.82 -42.69
C LEU A 928 29.61 -64.69 -41.60
N SER A 929 29.55 -64.26 -40.33
CA SER A 929 30.07 -65.04 -39.20
C SER A 929 29.32 -66.36 -38.97
N CYS A 930 28.08 -66.47 -39.43
CA CYS A 930 27.26 -67.68 -39.35
C CYS A 930 27.35 -68.55 -40.61
N CYS A 931 27.90 -68.03 -41.71
CA CYS A 931 28.08 -68.73 -42.98
C CYS A 931 29.51 -69.26 -43.17
N ALA A 932 30.47 -68.91 -42.30
CA ALA A 932 31.84 -69.42 -42.32
C ALA A 932 31.91 -70.86 -41.76
N SER A 933 31.46 -71.82 -42.56
CA SER A 933 31.86 -73.24 -42.52
C SER A 933 32.42 -73.59 -43.90
N GLU A 934 33.42 -74.47 -43.96
CA GLU A 934 34.45 -74.58 -45.01
C GLU A 934 34.03 -74.82 -46.48
N ASP A 935 32.75 -74.87 -46.84
CA ASP A 935 32.30 -75.05 -48.21
C ASP A 935 31.59 -73.81 -48.78
N TRP A 936 32.29 -73.05 -49.60
CA TRP A 936 31.80 -71.82 -50.27
C TRP A 936 30.78 -72.08 -51.41
N PHE A 937 30.21 -73.28 -51.50
CA PHE A 937 29.32 -73.69 -52.60
C PHE A 937 27.96 -74.19 -52.11
N GLN A 938 27.22 -73.34 -51.39
CA GLN A 938 25.76 -73.20 -51.38
C GLN A 938 25.38 -72.47 -50.07
N ILE A 939 25.20 -71.15 -50.15
CA ILE A 939 24.50 -70.45 -49.09
C ILE A 939 23.04 -70.92 -49.17
N ASP A 940 22.65 -71.85 -48.31
CA ASP A 940 21.25 -72.21 -48.08
C ASP A 940 20.50 -70.92 -47.74
N CYS A 941 19.73 -70.40 -48.69
CA CYS A 941 19.14 -69.06 -48.68
C CYS A 941 17.94 -68.95 -47.72
N ASP A 942 17.75 -69.92 -46.82
CA ASP A 942 16.70 -69.87 -45.82
C ASP A 942 17.05 -68.83 -44.74
N THR A 943 16.44 -67.66 -44.89
CA THR A 943 16.53 -66.55 -43.93
C THR A 943 16.09 -66.97 -42.52
N SER A 944 15.19 -67.96 -42.37
CA SER A 944 14.77 -68.54 -41.09
C SER A 944 15.90 -69.26 -40.38
N LYS A 945 16.67 -70.07 -41.12
CA LYS A 945 17.82 -70.82 -40.61
C LYS A 945 18.97 -69.88 -40.22
N ILE A 946 19.29 -68.89 -41.05
CA ILE A 946 20.32 -67.88 -40.75
C ILE A 946 19.93 -67.03 -39.53
N TYR A 947 18.67 -66.60 -39.45
CA TYR A 947 18.17 -65.85 -38.29
C TYR A 947 18.26 -66.67 -36.99
N LYS A 948 17.86 -67.95 -37.02
CA LYS A 948 18.01 -68.86 -35.88
C LYS A 948 19.48 -69.07 -35.51
N ASN A 949 20.38 -69.28 -36.47
CA ASN A 949 21.81 -69.45 -36.22
C ASN A 949 22.46 -68.23 -35.58
N ILE A 950 22.08 -67.01 -36.00
CA ILE A 950 22.56 -65.78 -35.35
C ILE A 950 22.09 -65.71 -33.90
N LEU A 951 20.82 -66.04 -33.63
CA LEU A 951 20.27 -66.06 -32.26
C LEU A 951 20.89 -67.18 -31.40
N THR A 952 21.25 -68.32 -31.97
CA THR A 952 21.93 -69.42 -31.26
C THR A 952 23.38 -69.09 -30.95
N ARG A 953 24.12 -68.54 -31.92
CA ARG A 953 25.55 -68.19 -31.77
C ARG A 953 25.76 -66.94 -30.91
N HIS A 954 24.77 -66.03 -30.92
CA HIS A 954 24.81 -64.79 -30.16
C HIS A 954 23.46 -64.50 -29.47
N PRO A 955 23.13 -65.23 -28.39
CA PRO A 955 21.82 -65.14 -27.71
C PRO A 955 21.51 -63.77 -27.10
N SER A 956 22.52 -62.92 -26.87
CA SER A 956 22.37 -61.55 -26.37
C SER A 956 21.93 -60.53 -27.43
N ILE A 957 21.98 -60.90 -28.72
CA ILE A 957 21.71 -59.99 -29.83
C ILE A 957 20.20 -59.89 -30.07
N LYS A 958 19.68 -58.66 -29.99
CA LYS A 958 18.29 -58.34 -30.35
C LYS A 958 18.25 -57.71 -31.74
N ILE A 959 18.02 -58.53 -32.76
CA ILE A 959 17.82 -58.11 -34.16
C ILE A 959 16.47 -58.63 -34.66
N SER A 960 15.82 -57.90 -35.57
CA SER A 960 14.55 -58.37 -36.14
C SER A 960 14.79 -59.26 -37.35
N TYR A 961 13.94 -60.28 -37.52
CA TYR A 961 13.93 -61.14 -38.70
C TYR A 961 13.92 -60.34 -40.02
N SER A 962 13.09 -59.30 -40.07
CA SER A 962 12.98 -58.38 -41.20
C SER A 962 14.26 -57.58 -41.49
N ALA A 963 15.11 -57.32 -40.50
CA ALA A 963 16.39 -56.66 -40.71
C ALA A 963 17.43 -57.62 -41.33
N VAL A 964 17.42 -58.89 -40.92
CA VAL A 964 18.24 -59.96 -41.52
C VAL A 964 17.80 -60.23 -42.96
N LEU A 965 16.50 -60.32 -43.23
CA LEU A 965 15.96 -60.51 -44.59
C LEU A 965 16.40 -59.39 -45.55
N ARG A 966 16.37 -58.13 -45.11
CA ARG A 966 16.81 -56.99 -45.93
C ARG A 966 18.32 -57.01 -46.20
N ALA A 967 19.12 -57.37 -45.21
CA ALA A 967 20.57 -57.49 -45.36
C ALA A 967 20.94 -58.63 -46.32
N LEU A 968 20.29 -59.79 -46.21
CA LEU A 968 20.47 -60.92 -47.14
C LEU A 968 20.13 -60.54 -48.59
N LYS A 969 18.99 -59.89 -48.83
CA LYS A 969 18.62 -59.39 -50.17
C LYS A 969 19.65 -58.38 -50.71
N ALA A 970 20.17 -57.50 -49.84
CA ALA A 970 21.19 -56.52 -50.23
C ALA A 970 22.55 -57.17 -50.53
N LEU A 971 22.93 -58.23 -49.81
CA LEU A 971 24.14 -59.02 -50.06
C LEU A 971 24.03 -59.84 -51.36
N GLN A 972 22.88 -60.47 -51.61
CA GLN A 972 22.58 -61.17 -52.87
C GLN A 972 22.69 -60.23 -54.08
N ASN A 973 22.18 -59.00 -53.97
CA ASN A 973 22.29 -58.00 -55.04
C ASN A 973 23.71 -57.43 -55.22
N ARG A 974 24.58 -57.51 -54.19
CA ARG A 974 25.98 -57.03 -54.25
C ARG A 974 26.95 -58.10 -54.75
N ASN A 975 26.64 -59.38 -54.55
CA ASN A 975 27.43 -60.53 -55.00
C ASN A 975 26.86 -61.18 -56.27
N CYS A 976 26.31 -60.39 -57.20
CA CYS A 976 26.18 -60.85 -58.59
C CYS A 976 27.56 -60.83 -59.28
N LYS A 977 28.44 -61.71 -58.80
CA LYS A 977 29.45 -62.47 -59.53
C LYS A 977 29.99 -63.56 -58.63
#